data_AF-A0A2T5F221-F1
#
_entry.id   AF-A0A2T5F221-F1
#
_cell.length_a   1.000
_cell.length_b   1.000
_cell.length_c   1.000
_cell.angle_alpha   90.00
_cell.angle_beta   90.00
_cell.angle_gamma   90.00
#
_symmetry.space_group_name_H-M   'P 1'
#
loop_
_entity.id
_entity.type
_entity.pdbx_description
1 polymer ?
#
loop_
_entity_poly.entity_id
_entity_poly.type
_entity_poly.pdbx_seq_one_letter_code
_entity_poly.pdbx_strand_id
1 'polypeptide(L)'
;MSLDKFLLCVEHTYLAGNVSDQILATQFLAQFSQTKHLLLTGLESNVVDVVISSLECLAQDKHAPIKDIIHCFQQWDDSEVKLAALNAIEHNNDSEQAKGLLIDVVCDDIDYWEGEWNDGDDIRLNAARILDNHELNLDYIQASRLLPLLRSDPEPDVQVKLVSVLSRHSPALLKENFAVTRTSDMRMLLKSTPDKITLFKATQHQDLRCQQITFQRLSQMNSREYLHMFLTGLSHLDPLIRQTSLSTLEKWNYQVDIKYLGQNDLLQEIPIDILSALLSDNHKQQLVNQWQDKRQPSHSITAILQLISRLNPQSKQAQLSRFMPVFYEKFSSLDEATQLDCLNVLLSDISQTLSLAFIRQQLQSGTCSNSVKRQLIEHLSHTLAPSSQGYLKELIVDLPAIITTNQTERETATTELPHRELDGPNDDASATQPPITSTLDSLRQSARSKPSVRHARTKRVAIESLSNLALAIEYCQDKQYLMELCSIEKLTNLSNAEFHALVIALRCHHINLTDVETPYFNQSVLDLVLNDHCSNLESIIDWLGTLWIDQHRLQLIASESLALQVCLVRYTTDETELLGLLKHPYIGIQIAALKQLKQSGGCLHEELISLILEEPVLYPQISLFDANTVYNVLAEKIQGSPLIALQAALAFLCTQNMQIT
;
A
#
# COMPACT_ATOMS: atom_id res chain seq x y z
N MET A 1 39.23 -11.42 -9.89
CA MET A 1 40.41 -10.72 -10.43
C MET A 1 40.19 -9.21 -10.55
N SER A 2 39.15 -8.71 -11.23
CA SER A 2 38.87 -7.27 -11.33
C SER A 2 38.43 -6.64 -10.01
N LEU A 3 37.52 -7.30 -9.27
CA LEU A 3 37.11 -6.88 -7.93
C LEU A 3 38.28 -6.88 -6.94
N ASP A 4 39.11 -7.94 -6.92
CA ASP A 4 40.27 -8.02 -6.02
C ASP A 4 41.26 -6.87 -6.27
N LYS A 5 41.49 -6.53 -7.54
CA LYS A 5 42.32 -5.38 -7.93
C LYS A 5 41.70 -4.05 -7.47
N PHE A 6 40.38 -3.90 -7.61
CA PHE A 6 39.68 -2.71 -7.14
C PHE A 6 39.74 -2.59 -5.61
N LEU A 7 39.50 -3.69 -4.88
CA LEU A 7 39.60 -3.75 -3.42
C LEU A 7 40.98 -3.29 -2.95
N LEU A 8 42.08 -3.77 -3.55
CA LEU A 8 43.43 -3.31 -3.22
C LEU A 8 43.62 -1.79 -3.41
N CYS A 9 43.01 -1.21 -4.45
CA CYS A 9 43.05 0.23 -4.65
C CYS A 9 42.21 0.97 -3.59
N VAL A 10 41.05 0.44 -3.21
CA VAL A 10 40.21 1.01 -2.16
C VAL A 10 40.89 0.91 -0.78
N GLU A 11 41.56 -0.20 -0.47
CA GLU A 11 42.34 -0.38 0.75
C GLU A 11 43.46 0.66 0.86
N HIS A 12 44.17 0.93 -0.24
CA HIS A 12 45.18 1.99 -0.26
C HIS A 12 44.56 3.36 0.00
N THR A 13 43.40 3.65 -0.61
CA THR A 13 42.66 4.90 -0.38
C THR A 13 42.17 5.01 1.06
N TYR A 14 41.75 3.91 1.67
CA TYR A 14 41.37 3.84 3.08
C TYR A 14 42.53 4.18 4.02
N LEU A 15 43.76 3.74 3.71
CA LEU A 15 44.92 3.98 4.57
C LEU A 15 45.58 5.36 4.37
N ALA A 16 45.53 5.91 3.15
CA ALA A 16 46.33 7.07 2.77
C ALA A 16 45.53 8.23 2.12
N GLY A 17 44.22 8.05 1.91
CA GLY A 17 43.35 9.07 1.31
C GLY A 17 43.08 10.25 2.24
N ASN A 18 42.36 11.25 1.73
CA ASN A 18 41.80 12.29 2.60
C ASN A 18 40.61 11.72 3.42
N VAL A 19 40.14 12.46 4.44
CA VAL A 19 39.06 11.98 5.32
C VAL A 19 37.81 11.55 4.54
N SER A 20 37.38 12.33 3.54
CA SER A 20 36.19 11.99 2.73
C SER A 20 36.36 10.69 1.93
N ASP A 21 37.54 10.49 1.34
CA ASP A 21 37.88 9.28 0.59
C ASP A 21 37.99 8.07 1.53
N GLN A 22 38.55 8.26 2.73
CA GLN A 22 38.64 7.22 3.76
C GLN A 22 37.26 6.78 4.25
N ILE A 23 36.33 7.72 4.48
CA ILE A 23 34.94 7.41 4.87
C ILE A 23 34.25 6.57 3.78
N LEU A 24 34.30 7.01 2.53
CA LEU A 24 33.67 6.29 1.42
C LEU A 24 34.34 4.93 1.17
N ALA A 25 35.66 4.85 1.32
CA ALA A 25 36.40 3.59 1.25
C ALA A 25 35.97 2.64 2.38
N THR A 26 35.79 3.14 3.60
CA THR A 26 35.30 2.36 4.76
C THR A 26 33.91 1.77 4.46
N GLN A 27 32.98 2.59 3.98
CA GLN A 27 31.62 2.16 3.62
C GLN A 27 31.63 1.09 2.51
N PHE A 28 32.51 1.23 1.52
CA PHE A 28 32.65 0.24 0.45
C PHE A 28 33.25 -1.08 0.96
N LEU A 29 34.35 -1.00 1.71
CA LEU A 29 35.04 -2.17 2.26
C LEU A 29 34.16 -2.93 3.25
N ALA A 30 33.27 -2.27 3.98
CA ALA A 30 32.35 -2.91 4.90
C ALA A 30 31.40 -3.93 4.24
N GLN A 31 31.13 -3.79 2.93
CA GLN A 31 30.25 -4.69 2.19
C GLN A 31 30.91 -6.06 1.91
N PHE A 32 32.22 -6.21 2.13
CA PHE A 32 32.95 -7.44 1.83
C PHE A 32 33.46 -8.09 3.12
N SER A 33 33.23 -9.39 3.27
CA SER A 33 33.60 -10.13 4.49
C SER A 33 35.11 -10.22 4.72
N GLN A 34 35.91 -10.22 3.63
CA GLN A 34 37.36 -10.39 3.68
C GLN A 34 38.09 -9.14 4.22
N THR A 35 37.48 -7.97 4.07
CA THR A 35 38.04 -6.65 4.43
C THR A 35 37.58 -6.16 5.80
N LYS A 36 36.74 -6.93 6.50
CA LYS A 36 36.23 -6.56 7.84
C LYS A 36 37.32 -6.31 8.89
N HIS A 37 38.47 -6.97 8.76
CA HIS A 37 39.61 -6.73 9.64
C HIS A 37 40.14 -5.29 9.56
N LEU A 38 39.95 -4.60 8.42
CA LEU A 38 40.34 -3.20 8.25
C LEU A 38 39.43 -2.26 9.04
N LEU A 39 38.15 -2.58 9.22
CA LEU A 39 37.25 -1.79 10.07
C LEU A 39 37.76 -1.74 11.52
N LEU A 40 38.39 -2.83 12.00
CA LEU A 40 39.00 -2.88 13.34
C LEU A 40 40.23 -1.99 13.42
N THR A 41 41.07 -1.95 12.37
CA THR A 41 42.18 -1.00 12.32
C THR A 41 41.70 0.46 12.29
N GLY A 42 40.49 0.71 11.77
CA GLY A 42 39.85 2.02 11.77
C GLY A 42 39.47 2.52 13.16
N LEU A 43 39.20 1.63 14.11
CA LEU A 43 38.89 1.98 15.50
C LEU A 43 40.11 2.58 16.23
N GLU A 44 41.32 2.24 15.77
CA GLU A 44 42.60 2.77 16.29
C GLU A 44 43.06 4.04 15.55
N SER A 45 42.28 4.55 14.59
CA SER A 45 42.62 5.74 13.82
C SER A 45 42.62 7.00 14.68
N ASN A 46 43.50 7.96 14.39
CA ASN A 46 43.51 9.27 15.07
C ASN A 46 42.43 10.24 14.54
N VAL A 47 41.61 9.81 13.56
CA VAL A 47 40.58 10.65 12.92
C VAL A 47 39.20 10.19 13.39
N VAL A 48 38.51 11.06 14.13
CA VAL A 48 37.18 10.81 14.73
C VAL A 48 36.18 10.32 13.67
N ASP A 49 36.04 11.02 12.54
CA ASP A 49 35.09 10.65 11.48
C ASP A 49 35.31 9.23 10.92
N VAL A 50 36.57 8.78 10.89
CA VAL A 50 36.94 7.44 10.40
C VAL A 50 36.59 6.38 11.44
N VAL A 51 36.80 6.68 12.73
CA VAL A 51 36.39 5.82 13.85
C VAL A 51 34.87 5.67 13.86
N ILE A 52 34.12 6.78 13.78
CA ILE A 52 32.66 6.79 13.71
C ILE A 52 32.17 5.97 12.51
N SER A 53 32.69 6.25 11.30
CA SER A 53 32.30 5.51 10.09
C SER A 53 32.60 4.02 10.19
N SER A 54 33.70 3.65 10.85
CA SER A 54 34.05 2.24 11.10
C SER A 54 33.06 1.58 12.07
N LEU A 55 32.68 2.28 13.15
CA LEU A 55 31.68 1.82 14.11
C LEU A 55 30.28 1.68 13.48
N GLU A 56 29.86 2.64 12.66
CA GLU A 56 28.60 2.57 11.91
C GLU A 56 28.57 1.38 10.95
N CYS A 57 29.69 1.09 10.29
CA CYS A 57 29.83 -0.09 9.43
C CYS A 57 29.79 -1.38 10.26
N LEU A 58 30.45 -1.42 11.41
CA LEU A 58 30.42 -2.57 12.33
C LEU A 58 29.03 -2.79 12.92
N ALA A 59 28.22 -1.74 13.13
CA ALA A 59 26.84 -1.86 13.56
C ALA A 59 25.96 -2.63 12.56
N GLN A 60 26.31 -2.62 11.27
CA GLN A 60 25.61 -3.43 10.27
C GLN A 60 25.95 -4.92 10.36
N ASP A 61 27.06 -5.28 11.03
CA ASP A 61 27.51 -6.66 11.20
C ASP A 61 27.18 -7.21 12.59
N LYS A 62 26.17 -8.08 12.65
CA LYS A 62 25.71 -8.69 13.90
C LYS A 62 26.76 -9.55 14.61
N HIS A 63 27.85 -9.92 13.94
CA HIS A 63 28.95 -10.74 14.49
C HIS A 63 30.26 -9.96 14.62
N ALA A 64 30.21 -8.63 14.59
CA ALA A 64 31.39 -7.81 14.84
C ALA A 64 32.01 -8.15 16.22
N PRO A 65 33.34 -8.09 16.37
CA PRO A 65 34.00 -8.45 17.62
C PRO A 65 33.71 -7.41 18.70
N ILE A 66 32.76 -7.73 19.57
CA ILE A 66 32.24 -6.79 20.58
C ILE A 66 33.29 -6.27 21.55
N LYS A 67 34.35 -7.05 21.82
CA LYS A 67 35.44 -6.64 22.72
C LYS A 67 36.23 -5.45 22.19
N ASP A 68 36.46 -5.39 20.89
CA ASP A 68 37.18 -4.29 20.26
C ASP A 68 36.32 -3.02 20.25
N ILE A 69 35.01 -3.16 20.06
CA ILE A 69 34.04 -2.06 20.17
C ILE A 69 33.98 -1.52 21.62
N ILE A 70 33.93 -2.41 22.62
CA ILE A 70 33.97 -2.04 24.04
C ILE A 70 35.29 -1.33 24.38
N HIS A 71 36.42 -1.82 23.85
CA HIS A 71 37.71 -1.19 24.08
C HIS A 71 37.77 0.21 23.47
N CYS A 72 37.26 0.38 22.24
CA CYS A 72 37.13 1.68 21.58
C CYS A 72 36.28 2.64 22.42
N PHE A 73 35.13 2.21 22.93
CA PHE A 73 34.28 3.03 23.81
C PHE A 73 35.01 3.49 25.08
N GLN A 74 35.84 2.64 25.67
CA GLN A 74 36.59 2.96 26.89
C GLN A 74 37.80 3.87 26.64
N GLN A 75 38.36 3.84 25.43
CA GLN A 75 39.56 4.59 25.07
C GLN A 75 39.24 6.04 24.66
N TRP A 76 38.12 6.25 23.97
CA TRP A 76 37.72 7.55 23.45
C TRP A 76 36.84 8.30 24.46
N ASP A 77 37.11 9.59 24.65
CA ASP A 77 36.29 10.51 25.47
C ASP A 77 35.35 11.39 24.63
N ASP A 78 35.33 11.20 23.32
CA ASP A 78 34.46 11.90 22.38
C ASP A 78 33.01 11.37 22.44
N SER A 79 32.03 12.27 22.51
CA SER A 79 30.62 11.88 22.69
C SER A 79 30.06 11.16 21.46
N GLU A 80 30.39 11.62 20.25
CA GLU A 80 29.93 11.02 18.99
C GLU A 80 30.50 9.61 18.81
N VAL A 81 31.78 9.39 19.13
CA VAL A 81 32.38 8.05 19.11
C VAL A 81 31.70 7.12 20.11
N LYS A 82 31.39 7.60 21.33
CA LYS A 82 30.68 6.80 22.34
C LYS A 82 29.28 6.41 21.88
N LEU A 83 28.54 7.35 21.28
CA LEU A 83 27.22 7.09 20.72
C LEU A 83 27.26 6.08 19.55
N ALA A 84 28.23 6.23 18.64
CA ALA A 84 28.43 5.29 17.54
C ALA A 84 28.79 3.88 18.04
N ALA A 85 29.62 3.78 19.08
CA ALA A 85 29.98 2.51 19.68
C ALA A 85 28.80 1.84 20.40
N LEU A 86 27.97 2.60 21.11
CA LEU A 86 26.72 2.09 21.70
C LEU A 86 25.76 1.58 20.61
N ASN A 87 25.62 2.30 19.49
CA ASN A 87 24.83 1.84 18.35
C ASN A 87 25.36 0.52 17.77
N ALA A 88 26.68 0.36 17.67
CA ALA A 88 27.30 -0.88 17.24
C ALA A 88 27.10 -2.04 18.23
N ILE A 89 27.13 -1.77 19.54
CA ILE A 89 26.81 -2.75 20.59
C ILE A 89 25.34 -3.19 20.50
N GLU A 90 24.41 -2.26 20.25
CA GLU A 90 22.98 -2.56 20.12
C GLU A 90 22.65 -3.48 18.94
N HIS A 91 23.40 -3.42 17.85
CA HIS A 91 23.13 -4.26 16.68
C HIS A 91 23.89 -5.59 16.71
N ASN A 92 24.69 -5.83 17.77
CA ASN A 92 25.51 -7.02 17.92
C ASN A 92 24.75 -8.17 18.61
N ASN A 93 24.94 -9.40 18.13
CA ASN A 93 24.33 -10.59 18.75
C ASN A 93 24.95 -10.92 20.13
N ASP A 94 26.21 -10.53 20.36
CA ASP A 94 26.94 -10.78 21.61
C ASP A 94 26.83 -9.61 22.61
N SER A 95 25.83 -8.72 22.46
CA SER A 95 25.60 -7.53 23.30
C SER A 95 25.54 -7.81 24.80
N GLU A 96 25.20 -9.05 25.16
CA GLU A 96 25.31 -9.64 26.51
C GLU A 96 26.68 -9.43 27.17
N GLN A 97 27.78 -9.46 26.40
CA GLN A 97 29.13 -9.25 26.93
C GLN A 97 29.36 -7.79 27.38
N ALA A 98 28.57 -6.84 26.87
CA ALA A 98 28.65 -5.42 27.22
C ALA A 98 27.83 -5.04 28.46
N LYS A 99 27.08 -5.97 29.09
CA LYS A 99 26.23 -5.69 30.26
C LYS A 99 26.90 -4.89 31.37
N GLY A 100 28.13 -5.28 31.73
CA GLY A 100 28.89 -4.62 32.79
C GLY A 100 29.14 -3.16 32.44
N LEU A 101 29.64 -2.90 31.23
CA LEU A 101 29.86 -1.56 30.71
C LEU A 101 28.57 -0.75 30.69
N LEU A 102 27.48 -1.30 30.16
CA LEU A 102 26.20 -0.58 30.04
C LEU A 102 25.64 -0.15 31.40
N ILE A 103 25.73 -1.01 32.42
CA ILE A 103 25.32 -0.64 33.79
C ILE A 103 26.21 0.47 34.33
N ASP A 104 27.52 0.37 34.13
CA ASP A 104 28.47 1.37 34.60
C ASP A 104 28.24 2.73 33.93
N VAL A 105 27.97 2.75 32.62
CA VAL A 105 27.64 3.95 31.84
C VAL A 105 26.32 4.57 32.30
N VAL A 106 25.28 3.78 32.53
CA VAL A 106 23.99 4.29 33.05
C VAL A 106 24.14 4.87 34.46
N CYS A 107 25.05 4.31 35.25
CA CYS A 107 25.38 4.81 36.58
C CYS A 107 26.42 5.93 36.57
N ASP A 108 26.92 6.33 35.41
CA ASP A 108 27.94 7.34 35.29
C ASP A 108 27.35 8.75 35.49
N ASP A 109 28.14 9.64 36.07
CA ASP A 109 27.78 11.04 36.33
C ASP A 109 28.72 12.00 35.55
N ILE A 110 29.44 11.49 34.54
CA ILE A 110 30.28 12.32 33.67
C ILE A 110 29.41 13.16 32.73
N ASP A 111 29.64 14.47 32.76
CA ASP A 111 29.06 15.39 31.80
C ASP A 111 29.95 15.55 30.57
N TYR A 112 29.35 15.45 29.38
CA TYR A 112 29.97 15.71 28.08
C TYR A 112 29.39 17.01 27.52
N TRP A 113 29.98 18.14 27.93
CA TRP A 113 29.54 19.47 27.51
C TRP A 113 30.11 19.83 26.14
N GLU A 114 29.34 19.59 25.08
CA GLU A 114 29.62 20.09 23.74
C GLU A 114 28.62 21.21 23.37
N GLY A 115 28.96 22.45 23.75
CA GLY A 115 28.10 23.61 23.52
C GLY A 115 27.05 23.81 24.62
N GLU A 116 25.78 24.02 24.24
CA GLU A 116 24.67 24.26 25.18
C GLU A 116 23.99 22.97 25.69
N TRP A 117 24.40 21.81 25.16
CA TRP A 117 23.80 20.50 25.42
C TRP A 117 24.82 19.58 26.12
N ASN A 118 24.32 18.66 26.96
CA ASN A 118 25.13 17.67 27.65
C ASN A 118 24.86 16.30 27.02
N ASP A 119 25.79 15.81 26.20
CA ASP A 119 25.65 14.52 25.50
C ASP A 119 25.77 13.33 26.48
N GLY A 120 26.16 13.58 27.74
CA GLY A 120 26.22 12.54 28.78
C GLY A 120 24.86 11.92 29.07
N ASP A 121 23.79 12.72 29.01
CA ASP A 121 22.41 12.24 29.15
C ASP A 121 22.01 11.33 27.97
N ASP A 122 22.40 11.69 26.74
CA ASP A 122 22.14 10.86 25.55
C ASP A 122 22.90 9.53 25.57
N ILE A 123 24.15 9.54 26.06
CA ILE A 123 24.95 8.33 26.25
C ILE A 123 24.28 7.41 27.29
N ARG A 124 23.84 7.97 28.43
CA ARG A 124 23.12 7.23 29.48
C ARG A 124 21.79 6.68 28.97
N LEU A 125 21.03 7.47 28.24
CA LEU A 125 19.75 7.08 27.67
C LEU A 125 19.93 5.93 26.66
N ASN A 126 20.93 6.01 25.78
CA ASN A 126 21.22 4.93 24.84
C ASN A 126 21.67 3.66 25.56
N ALA A 127 22.53 3.75 26.57
CA ALA A 127 22.92 2.59 27.36
C ALA A 127 21.71 1.94 28.08
N ALA A 128 20.82 2.75 28.66
CA ALA A 128 19.57 2.27 29.27
C ALA A 128 18.62 1.66 28.23
N ARG A 129 18.57 2.21 27.01
CA ARG A 129 17.80 1.66 25.89
C ARG A 129 18.33 0.30 25.46
N ILE A 130 19.64 0.12 25.36
CA ILE A 130 20.27 -1.16 24.99
C ILE A 130 19.97 -2.22 26.05
N LEU A 131 20.05 -1.85 27.34
CA LEU A 131 19.64 -2.70 28.45
C LEU A 131 18.16 -3.13 28.36
N ASP A 132 17.29 -2.23 27.90
CA ASP A 132 15.88 -2.52 27.66
C ASP A 132 15.70 -3.43 26.42
N ASN A 133 16.33 -3.14 25.28
CA ASN A 133 16.00 -3.78 24.00
C ASN A 133 16.42 -5.26 23.89
N HIS A 134 17.51 -5.69 24.53
CA HIS A 134 18.13 -6.98 24.27
C HIS A 134 17.66 -8.17 25.14
N GLU A 135 16.57 -8.02 25.90
CA GLU A 135 16.15 -9.03 26.90
C GLU A 135 17.32 -9.47 27.81
N LEU A 136 18.27 -8.57 28.05
CA LEU A 136 19.48 -8.84 28.80
C LEU A 136 19.09 -9.27 30.21
N ASN A 137 19.18 -10.56 30.52
CA ASN A 137 18.81 -11.05 31.86
C ASN A 137 19.74 -10.42 32.88
N LEU A 138 19.24 -9.38 33.56
CA LEU A 138 19.93 -8.73 34.66
C LEU A 138 19.68 -9.53 35.93
N ASP A 139 20.76 -9.95 36.59
CA ASP A 139 20.66 -10.58 37.89
C ASP A 139 20.17 -9.57 38.95
N TYR A 140 19.59 -10.07 40.04
CA TYR A 140 19.09 -9.24 41.14
C TYR A 140 20.13 -8.21 41.64
N ILE A 141 21.41 -8.61 41.71
CA ILE A 141 22.51 -7.73 42.14
C ILE A 141 22.71 -6.59 41.14
N GLN A 142 22.69 -6.88 39.84
CA GLN A 142 22.83 -5.89 38.77
C GLN A 142 21.63 -4.93 38.74
N ALA A 143 20.41 -5.46 38.81
CA ALA A 143 19.20 -4.65 38.90
C ALA A 143 19.19 -3.76 40.15
N SER A 144 19.71 -4.25 41.28
CA SER A 144 19.80 -3.45 42.51
C SER A 144 20.73 -2.25 42.42
N ARG A 145 21.75 -2.28 41.53
CA ARG A 145 22.66 -1.15 41.28
C ARG A 145 21.96 0.02 40.58
N LEU A 146 20.92 -0.24 39.81
CA LEU A 146 20.15 0.79 39.08
C LEU A 146 19.09 1.48 39.96
N LEU A 147 18.69 0.85 41.07
CA LEU A 147 17.65 1.39 41.95
C LEU A 147 17.98 2.75 42.59
N PRO A 148 19.21 3.01 43.07
CA PRO A 148 19.59 4.32 43.60
C PRO A 148 19.39 5.47 42.61
N LEU A 149 19.63 5.24 41.31
CA LEU A 149 19.44 6.27 40.28
C LEU A 149 17.99 6.74 40.18
N LEU A 150 17.00 5.86 40.35
CA LEU A 150 15.60 6.28 40.35
C LEU A 150 15.26 7.22 41.53
N ARG A 151 16.09 7.26 42.57
CA ARG A 151 15.91 8.12 43.75
C ARG A 151 16.70 9.43 43.65
N SER A 152 17.65 9.54 42.72
CA SER A 152 18.49 10.73 42.53
C SER A 152 17.94 11.71 41.48
N ASP A 153 16.69 11.54 41.04
CA ASP A 153 16.01 12.38 40.05
C ASP A 153 16.80 12.50 38.72
N PRO A 154 17.00 11.39 37.99
CA PRO A 154 17.72 11.41 36.72
C PRO A 154 16.86 12.11 35.66
N GLU A 155 17.46 12.41 34.51
CA GLU A 155 16.73 12.95 33.37
C GLU A 155 15.43 12.14 33.10
N PRO A 156 14.29 12.79 32.83
CA PRO A 156 13.00 12.11 32.67
C PRO A 156 12.98 10.91 31.71
N ASP A 157 13.71 11.00 30.59
CA ASP A 157 13.74 9.93 29.59
C ASP A 157 14.57 8.72 30.06
N VAL A 158 15.70 8.97 30.72
CA VAL A 158 16.50 7.95 31.41
C VAL A 158 15.67 7.29 32.51
N GLN A 159 14.93 8.07 33.30
CA GLN A 159 14.04 7.56 34.35
C GLN A 159 13.00 6.58 33.79
N VAL A 160 12.33 6.96 32.70
CA VAL A 160 11.31 6.14 32.04
C VAL A 160 11.90 4.80 31.56
N LYS A 161 13.11 4.84 30.98
CA LYS A 161 13.81 3.63 30.53
C LYS A 161 14.28 2.75 31.68
N LEU A 162 14.82 3.32 32.76
CA LEU A 162 15.18 2.59 33.96
C LEU A 162 13.99 1.86 34.60
N VAL A 163 12.82 2.51 34.68
CA VAL A 163 11.59 1.87 35.15
C VAL A 163 11.19 0.71 34.23
N SER A 164 11.31 0.88 32.91
CA SER A 164 11.06 -0.18 31.92
C SER A 164 11.96 -1.40 32.17
N VAL A 165 13.28 -1.20 32.23
CA VAL A 165 14.30 -2.23 32.47
C VAL A 165 14.00 -2.98 33.79
N LEU A 166 13.85 -2.24 34.89
CA LEU A 166 13.61 -2.85 36.20
C LEU A 166 12.26 -3.58 36.27
N SER A 167 11.23 -3.08 35.60
CA SER A 167 9.92 -3.74 35.58
C SER A 167 9.93 -5.06 34.80
N ARG A 168 10.82 -5.19 33.81
CA ARG A 168 10.99 -6.42 33.04
C ARG A 168 11.78 -7.47 33.80
N HIS A 169 12.93 -7.10 34.35
CA HIS A 169 13.88 -8.04 34.95
C HIS A 169 13.65 -8.30 36.44
N SER A 170 13.12 -7.32 37.18
CA SER A 170 12.92 -7.44 38.64
C SER A 170 11.70 -6.65 39.13
N PRO A 171 10.47 -7.01 38.69
CA PRO A 171 9.24 -6.30 39.08
C PRO A 171 8.96 -6.34 40.59
N ALA A 172 9.45 -7.36 41.30
CA ALA A 172 9.35 -7.44 42.76
C ALA A 172 10.13 -6.30 43.45
N LEU A 173 11.33 -6.00 42.96
CA LEU A 173 12.23 -4.99 43.51
C LEU A 173 11.62 -3.57 43.41
N LEU A 174 10.90 -3.27 42.33
CA LEU A 174 10.17 -2.00 42.18
C LEU A 174 8.98 -1.87 43.16
N LYS A 175 8.25 -2.97 43.41
CA LYS A 175 7.10 -2.99 44.31
C LYS A 175 7.50 -2.85 45.77
N GLU A 176 8.53 -3.57 46.19
CA GLU A 176 9.02 -3.58 47.57
C GLU A 176 9.59 -2.22 47.99
N ASN A 177 10.14 -1.46 47.04
CA ASN A 177 10.81 -0.19 47.32
C ASN A 177 9.96 1.06 47.06
N PHE A 178 8.67 0.90 46.73
CA PHE A 178 7.74 2.01 46.40
C PHE A 178 8.30 3.01 45.39
N ALA A 179 9.17 2.58 44.47
CA ALA A 179 9.85 3.46 43.53
C ALA A 179 8.89 4.08 42.49
N VAL A 180 7.74 3.44 42.27
CA VAL A 180 6.71 3.84 41.30
C VAL A 180 5.62 4.61 42.04
N THR A 181 5.80 5.91 42.19
CA THR A 181 4.82 6.78 42.89
C THR A 181 3.90 7.52 41.93
N ARG A 182 4.35 7.79 40.69
CA ARG A 182 3.57 8.51 39.67
C ARG A 182 2.76 7.53 38.81
N THR A 183 1.61 8.00 38.32
CA THR A 183 0.76 7.23 37.39
C THR A 183 1.45 6.98 36.05
N SER A 184 2.36 7.86 35.60
CA SER A 184 3.24 7.67 34.44
C SER A 184 4.11 6.43 34.59
N ASP A 185 4.72 6.27 35.75
CA ASP A 185 5.69 5.22 36.04
C ASP A 185 4.95 3.88 36.16
N MET A 186 3.74 3.89 36.71
CA MET A 186 2.86 2.72 36.75
C MET A 186 2.45 2.27 35.34
N ARG A 187 2.14 3.20 34.43
CA ARG A 187 1.87 2.86 33.02
C ARG A 187 3.09 2.22 32.36
N MET A 188 4.30 2.71 32.64
CA MET A 188 5.54 2.13 32.10
C MET A 188 5.83 0.75 32.69
N LEU A 189 5.65 0.57 34.00
CA LEU A 189 5.75 -0.73 34.65
C LEU A 189 4.81 -1.75 34.03
N LEU A 190 3.54 -1.37 33.81
CA LEU A 190 2.56 -2.28 33.20
C LEU A 190 2.89 -2.61 31.74
N LYS A 191 3.47 -1.67 30.97
CA LYS A 191 3.92 -1.93 29.59
C LYS A 191 5.04 -2.97 29.53
N SER A 192 5.95 -2.96 30.50
CA SER A 192 7.19 -3.75 30.41
C SER A 192 7.23 -4.98 31.30
N THR A 193 6.32 -5.10 32.28
CA THR A 193 6.31 -6.24 33.20
C THR A 193 5.90 -7.56 32.52
N PRO A 194 6.57 -8.68 32.86
CA PRO A 194 6.14 -10.03 32.47
C PRO A 194 5.14 -10.66 33.46
N ASP A 195 4.91 -10.04 34.62
CA ASP A 195 4.07 -10.62 35.69
C ASP A 195 2.57 -10.48 35.38
N LYS A 196 1.98 -11.57 34.90
CA LYS A 196 0.55 -11.67 34.56
C LYS A 196 -0.38 -11.34 35.73
N ILE A 197 0.03 -11.61 36.97
CA ILE A 197 -0.80 -11.34 38.16
C ILE A 197 -0.90 -9.83 38.38
N THR A 198 0.20 -9.12 38.18
CA THR A 198 0.23 -7.65 38.26
C THR A 198 -0.64 -7.02 37.20
N LEU A 199 -0.52 -7.51 35.96
CA LEU A 199 -1.39 -7.09 34.87
C LEU A 199 -2.85 -7.36 35.23
N PHE A 200 -3.23 -8.57 35.61
CA PHE A 200 -4.63 -8.88 35.94
C PHE A 200 -5.21 -7.99 37.04
N LYS A 201 -4.44 -7.67 38.09
CA LYS A 201 -4.86 -6.73 39.15
C LYS A 201 -5.07 -5.31 38.62
N ALA A 202 -4.33 -4.90 37.60
CA ALA A 202 -4.43 -3.57 36.99
C ALA A 202 -5.62 -3.43 36.02
N THR A 203 -6.38 -4.50 35.75
CA THR A 203 -7.59 -4.43 34.90
C THR A 203 -8.69 -3.58 35.52
N GLN A 204 -8.70 -3.46 36.85
CA GLN A 204 -9.64 -2.64 37.63
C GLN A 204 -8.99 -1.35 38.16
N HIS A 205 -7.86 -0.93 37.57
CA HIS A 205 -7.16 0.28 38.00
C HIS A 205 -8.01 1.53 37.77
N GLN A 206 -7.88 2.56 38.61
CA GLN A 206 -8.69 3.79 38.49
C GLN A 206 -8.42 4.57 37.19
N ASP A 207 -7.17 4.53 36.71
CA ASP A 207 -6.77 5.12 35.43
C ASP A 207 -7.10 4.20 34.25
N LEU A 208 -7.93 4.68 33.32
CA LEU A 208 -8.33 3.99 32.09
C LEU A 208 -7.13 3.60 31.22
N ARG A 209 -6.08 4.42 31.16
CA ARG A 209 -4.90 4.09 30.35
C ARG A 209 -4.15 2.88 30.88
N CYS A 210 -4.10 2.70 32.20
CA CYS A 210 -3.52 1.49 32.80
C CYS A 210 -4.34 0.23 32.45
N GLN A 211 -5.67 0.36 32.41
CA GLN A 211 -6.54 -0.75 31.97
C GLN A 211 -6.28 -1.09 30.50
N GLN A 212 -6.22 -0.10 29.61
CA GLN A 212 -5.92 -0.31 28.18
C GLN A 212 -4.59 -1.04 27.96
N ILE A 213 -3.51 -0.57 28.60
CA ILE A 213 -2.18 -1.19 28.55
C ILE A 213 -2.27 -2.65 29.02
N THR A 214 -3.00 -2.89 30.10
CA THR A 214 -3.17 -4.22 30.68
C THR A 214 -3.85 -5.20 29.71
N PHE A 215 -4.98 -4.80 29.12
CA PHE A 215 -5.69 -5.62 28.13
C PHE A 215 -4.79 -5.93 26.93
N GLN A 216 -4.03 -4.94 26.44
CA GLN A 216 -3.10 -5.10 25.33
C GLN A 216 -1.96 -6.07 25.68
N ARG A 217 -1.37 -5.95 26.87
CA ARG A 217 -0.27 -6.82 27.31
C ARG A 217 -0.72 -8.26 27.57
N LEU A 218 -1.85 -8.46 28.24
CA LEU A 218 -2.39 -9.80 28.45
C LEU A 218 -2.77 -10.49 27.13
N SER A 219 -3.22 -9.71 26.14
CA SER A 219 -3.47 -10.17 24.77
C SER A 219 -2.18 -10.61 24.07
N GLN A 220 -1.13 -9.77 24.11
CA GLN A 220 0.19 -10.08 23.53
C GLN A 220 0.81 -11.35 24.16
N MET A 221 0.63 -11.54 25.46
CA MET A 221 1.11 -12.73 26.19
C MET A 221 0.25 -13.98 25.96
N ASN A 222 -0.79 -13.92 25.14
CA ASN A 222 -1.69 -15.04 24.84
C ASN A 222 -2.25 -15.73 26.10
N SER A 223 -2.66 -14.93 27.10
CA SER A 223 -3.04 -15.43 28.43
C SER A 223 -4.50 -15.90 28.46
N ARG A 224 -4.75 -17.10 27.92
CA ARG A 224 -6.09 -17.73 27.82
C ARG A 224 -6.75 -17.97 29.17
N GLU A 225 -5.97 -18.09 30.23
CA GLU A 225 -6.44 -18.21 31.62
C GLU A 225 -7.32 -17.03 32.06
N TYR A 226 -7.24 -15.87 31.39
CA TYR A 226 -8.06 -14.70 31.65
C TYR A 226 -9.19 -14.50 30.63
N LEU A 227 -9.68 -15.56 29.98
CA LEU A 227 -10.77 -15.49 28.97
C LEU A 227 -11.98 -14.66 29.43
N HIS A 228 -12.42 -14.84 30.68
CA HIS A 228 -13.59 -14.13 31.21
C HIS A 228 -13.38 -12.60 31.17
N MET A 229 -12.16 -12.12 31.40
CA MET A 229 -11.84 -10.69 31.35
C MET A 229 -12.06 -10.13 29.93
N PHE A 230 -11.64 -10.86 28.89
CA PHE A 230 -11.85 -10.44 27.50
C PHE A 230 -13.32 -10.51 27.09
N LEU A 231 -14.08 -11.51 27.57
CA LEU A 231 -15.53 -11.57 27.35
C LEU A 231 -16.27 -10.39 27.99
N THR A 232 -15.88 -9.98 29.20
CA THR A 232 -16.43 -8.76 29.82
C THR A 232 -15.94 -7.49 29.12
N GLY A 233 -14.74 -7.53 28.55
CA GLY A 233 -14.14 -6.45 27.77
C GLY A 233 -14.94 -6.09 26.52
N LEU A 234 -15.71 -7.03 25.94
CA LEU A 234 -16.62 -6.77 24.81
C LEU A 234 -17.74 -5.78 25.15
N SER A 235 -18.16 -5.75 26.41
CA SER A 235 -19.19 -4.83 26.92
C SER A 235 -18.61 -3.57 27.58
N HIS A 236 -17.30 -3.35 27.48
CA HIS A 236 -16.63 -2.22 28.12
C HIS A 236 -16.97 -0.88 27.44
N LEU A 237 -17.08 0.20 28.21
CA LEU A 237 -17.43 1.53 27.67
C LEU A 237 -16.35 2.07 26.71
N ASP A 238 -15.09 1.78 27.00
CA ASP A 238 -13.96 2.22 26.20
C ASP A 238 -13.81 1.38 24.90
N PRO A 239 -13.74 2.03 23.71
CA PRO A 239 -13.64 1.32 22.43
C PRO A 239 -12.31 0.58 22.24
N LEU A 240 -11.20 1.08 22.79
CA LEU A 240 -9.88 0.43 22.63
C LEU A 240 -9.82 -0.91 23.38
N ILE A 241 -10.40 -0.96 24.59
CA ILE A 241 -10.54 -2.22 25.35
C ILE A 241 -11.44 -3.22 24.60
N ARG A 242 -12.55 -2.76 24.00
CA ARG A 242 -13.42 -3.60 23.17
C ARG A 242 -12.69 -4.16 21.96
N GLN A 243 -12.00 -3.32 21.19
CA GLN A 243 -11.24 -3.74 20.01
C GLN A 243 -10.11 -4.71 20.36
N THR A 244 -9.39 -4.47 21.45
CA THR A 244 -8.35 -5.38 21.94
C THR A 244 -8.96 -6.73 22.33
N SER A 245 -10.10 -6.72 23.00
CA SER A 245 -10.80 -7.95 23.39
C SER A 245 -11.30 -8.75 22.17
N LEU A 246 -11.90 -8.06 21.19
CA LEU A 246 -12.37 -8.66 19.94
C LEU A 246 -11.24 -9.32 19.16
N SER A 247 -10.16 -8.59 18.88
CA SER A 247 -9.00 -9.11 18.16
C SER A 247 -8.30 -10.25 18.90
N THR A 248 -8.31 -10.25 20.23
CA THR A 248 -7.76 -11.34 21.03
C THR A 248 -8.61 -12.61 20.93
N LEU A 249 -9.93 -12.48 21.05
CA LEU A 249 -10.86 -13.60 20.93
C LEU A 249 -10.85 -14.19 19.51
N GLU A 250 -10.71 -13.34 18.49
CA GLU A 250 -10.55 -13.75 17.10
C GLU A 250 -9.26 -14.56 16.91
N LYS A 251 -8.11 -14.06 17.42
CA LYS A 251 -6.84 -14.82 17.43
C LYS A 251 -6.96 -16.17 18.13
N TRP A 252 -7.85 -16.30 19.10
CA TRP A 252 -8.10 -17.56 19.80
C TRP A 252 -9.10 -18.47 19.09
N ASN A 253 -9.70 -18.03 17.98
CA ASN A 253 -10.82 -18.68 17.31
C ASN A 253 -11.95 -19.04 18.29
N TYR A 254 -12.18 -18.17 19.28
CA TYR A 254 -13.19 -18.40 20.30
C TYR A 254 -14.56 -17.97 19.82
N GLN A 255 -15.52 -18.90 19.77
CA GLN A 255 -16.90 -18.59 19.39
C GLN A 255 -17.62 -17.88 20.54
N VAL A 256 -18.08 -16.67 20.28
CA VAL A 256 -18.75 -15.82 21.26
C VAL A 256 -20.26 -15.96 21.11
N ASP A 257 -20.93 -16.19 22.24
CA ASP A 257 -22.39 -16.11 22.30
C ASP A 257 -22.86 -14.67 22.13
N ILE A 258 -23.97 -14.45 21.41
CA ILE A 258 -24.57 -13.12 21.19
C ILE A 258 -24.80 -12.36 22.52
N LYS A 259 -25.03 -13.08 23.62
CA LYS A 259 -25.25 -12.49 24.96
C LYS A 259 -24.10 -11.60 25.44
N TYR A 260 -22.87 -11.83 24.97
CA TYR A 260 -21.70 -11.03 25.35
C TYR A 260 -21.48 -9.80 24.46
N LEU A 261 -22.17 -9.70 23.31
CA LEU A 261 -22.00 -8.61 22.36
C LEU A 261 -22.81 -7.34 22.71
N GLY A 262 -23.43 -7.28 23.90
CA GLY A 262 -24.03 -6.07 24.44
C GLY A 262 -25.21 -5.52 23.63
N GLN A 263 -25.54 -4.25 23.85
CA GLN A 263 -26.65 -3.56 23.16
C GLN A 263 -26.35 -3.36 21.66
N ASN A 264 -27.39 -3.39 20.83
CA ASN A 264 -27.31 -3.29 19.36
C ASN A 264 -26.51 -2.10 18.82
N ASP A 265 -26.33 -1.04 19.60
CA ASP A 265 -25.59 0.15 19.20
C ASP A 265 -24.08 -0.09 19.22
N LEU A 266 -23.58 -0.97 20.09
CA LEU A 266 -22.15 -1.32 20.19
C LEU A 266 -21.72 -2.29 19.08
N LEU A 267 -22.66 -3.03 18.48
CA LEU A 267 -22.43 -3.88 17.31
C LEU A 267 -22.06 -3.07 16.06
N GLN A 268 -22.46 -1.80 15.99
CA GLN A 268 -22.18 -0.91 14.86
C GLN A 268 -20.69 -0.58 14.72
N GLU A 269 -19.95 -0.61 15.82
CA GLU A 269 -18.53 -0.25 15.85
C GLU A 269 -17.61 -1.45 15.54
N ILE A 270 -18.15 -2.67 15.48
CA ILE A 270 -17.36 -3.89 15.27
C ILE A 270 -17.22 -4.17 13.77
N PRO A 271 -16.00 -4.29 13.23
CA PRO A 271 -15.79 -4.73 11.86
C PRO A 271 -16.45 -6.08 11.59
N ILE A 272 -17.15 -6.18 10.48
CA ILE A 272 -18.00 -7.33 10.14
C ILE A 272 -17.17 -8.58 9.91
N ASP A 273 -15.93 -8.40 9.47
CA ASP A 273 -15.00 -9.50 9.28
C ASP A 273 -14.71 -10.23 10.59
N ILE A 274 -14.44 -9.46 11.64
CA ILE A 274 -14.17 -9.95 13.01
C ILE A 274 -15.47 -10.54 13.59
N LEU A 275 -16.59 -9.83 13.42
CA LEU A 275 -17.89 -10.29 13.91
C LEU A 275 -18.28 -11.64 13.28
N SER A 276 -18.01 -11.83 12.00
CA SER A 276 -18.30 -13.08 11.30
C SER A 276 -17.38 -14.22 11.74
N ALA A 277 -16.12 -13.94 12.10
CA ALA A 277 -15.21 -14.95 12.65
C ALA A 277 -15.62 -15.39 14.07
N LEU A 278 -16.12 -14.46 14.89
CA LEU A 278 -16.48 -14.71 16.29
C LEU A 278 -17.84 -15.39 16.48
N LEU A 279 -18.74 -15.29 15.50
CA LEU A 279 -20.10 -15.81 15.60
C LEU A 279 -20.27 -17.18 14.93
N SER A 280 -21.08 -18.04 15.53
CA SER A 280 -21.58 -19.24 14.87
C SER A 280 -22.56 -18.90 13.75
N ASP A 281 -22.74 -19.80 12.78
CA ASP A 281 -23.63 -19.52 11.62
C ASP A 281 -25.09 -19.30 12.02
N ASN A 282 -25.55 -19.95 13.09
CA ASN A 282 -26.89 -19.71 13.64
C ASN A 282 -27.01 -18.27 14.17
N HIS A 283 -26.00 -17.79 14.88
CA HIS A 283 -25.96 -16.42 15.40
C HIS A 283 -25.85 -15.39 14.27
N LYS A 284 -25.07 -15.68 13.21
CA LYS A 284 -25.01 -14.85 11.99
C LYS A 284 -26.39 -14.71 11.36
N GLN A 285 -27.12 -15.80 11.16
CA GLN A 285 -28.47 -15.77 10.58
C GLN A 285 -29.45 -14.97 11.43
N GLN A 286 -29.38 -15.09 12.75
CA GLN A 286 -30.21 -14.31 13.67
C GLN A 286 -29.97 -12.80 13.50
N LEU A 287 -28.70 -12.37 13.36
CA LEU A 287 -28.36 -10.98 13.10
C LEU A 287 -28.85 -10.51 11.71
N VAL A 288 -28.67 -11.30 10.65
CA VAL A 288 -29.18 -10.96 9.31
C VAL A 288 -30.68 -10.73 9.34
N ASN A 289 -31.44 -11.64 9.95
CA ASN A 289 -32.89 -11.52 10.06
C ASN A 289 -33.29 -10.26 10.86
N GLN A 290 -32.63 -10.01 12.00
CA GLN A 290 -32.88 -8.81 12.80
C GLN A 290 -32.57 -7.50 12.07
N TRP A 291 -31.56 -7.48 11.20
CA TRP A 291 -31.20 -6.29 10.42
C TRP A 291 -32.12 -6.10 9.21
N GLN A 292 -32.56 -7.18 8.55
CA GLN A 292 -33.50 -7.13 7.42
C GLN A 292 -34.90 -6.66 7.83
N ASP A 293 -35.39 -7.08 9.00
CA ASP A 293 -36.76 -6.81 9.44
C ASP A 293 -36.93 -5.38 10.03
N LYS A 294 -35.84 -4.64 10.24
CA LYS A 294 -35.89 -3.23 10.70
C LYS A 294 -36.17 -2.27 9.54
N ARG A 295 -37.20 -1.42 9.70
CA ARG A 295 -37.59 -0.37 8.72
C ARG A 295 -36.45 0.60 8.40
N GLN A 296 -35.55 0.84 9.36
CA GLN A 296 -34.28 1.52 9.17
C GLN A 296 -33.20 0.57 9.68
N PRO A 297 -32.52 -0.19 8.81
CA PRO A 297 -31.46 -1.08 9.25
C PRO A 297 -30.34 -0.24 9.88
N SER A 298 -29.88 -0.67 11.05
CA SER A 298 -28.81 -0.02 11.82
C SER A 298 -27.44 -0.11 11.13
N HIS A 299 -27.29 -1.02 10.16
CA HIS A 299 -26.07 -1.27 9.40
C HIS A 299 -26.32 -1.05 7.90
N SER A 300 -25.26 -0.71 7.15
CA SER A 300 -25.30 -0.52 5.71
C SER A 300 -25.69 -1.82 4.98
N ILE A 301 -26.26 -1.70 3.78
CA ILE A 301 -26.62 -2.85 2.92
C ILE A 301 -25.39 -3.72 2.62
N THR A 302 -24.23 -3.10 2.46
CA THR A 302 -22.91 -3.76 2.32
C THR A 302 -22.62 -4.71 3.47
N ALA A 303 -22.95 -4.29 4.70
CA ALA A 303 -22.65 -5.06 5.88
C ALA A 303 -23.42 -6.39 5.95
N ILE A 304 -24.68 -6.32 5.55
CA ILE A 304 -25.56 -7.48 5.46
C ILE A 304 -25.04 -8.44 4.38
N LEU A 305 -24.62 -7.92 3.21
CA LEU A 305 -24.04 -8.72 2.13
C LEU A 305 -22.76 -9.44 2.54
N GLN A 306 -21.85 -8.76 3.22
CA GLN A 306 -20.60 -9.36 3.73
C GLN A 306 -20.85 -10.46 4.77
N LEU A 307 -21.89 -10.31 5.60
CA LEU A 307 -22.23 -11.35 6.56
C LEU A 307 -22.89 -12.56 5.89
N ILE A 308 -23.72 -12.33 4.85
CA ILE A 308 -24.31 -13.39 4.03
C ILE A 308 -23.24 -14.15 3.24
N SER A 309 -22.22 -13.47 2.69
CA SER A 309 -21.17 -14.10 1.88
C SER A 309 -20.37 -15.14 2.67
N ARG A 310 -20.29 -14.98 4.01
CA ARG A 310 -19.57 -15.82 4.98
C ARG A 310 -20.43 -16.88 5.68
N LEU A 311 -21.66 -17.09 5.21
CA LEU A 311 -22.51 -18.22 5.64
C LEU A 311 -22.16 -19.49 4.85
N ASN A 312 -22.50 -20.64 5.42
CA ASN A 312 -22.45 -21.92 4.69
C ASN A 312 -23.23 -21.85 3.37
N PRO A 313 -22.81 -22.55 2.30
CA PRO A 313 -23.38 -22.42 0.96
C PRO A 313 -24.92 -22.53 0.89
N GLN A 314 -25.50 -23.47 1.65
CA GLN A 314 -26.96 -23.66 1.71
C GLN A 314 -27.67 -22.45 2.34
N SER A 315 -27.14 -21.93 3.45
CA SER A 315 -27.69 -20.76 4.14
C SER A 315 -27.44 -19.46 3.38
N LYS A 316 -26.29 -19.35 2.71
CA LYS A 316 -25.92 -18.23 1.84
C LYS A 316 -26.94 -18.06 0.72
N GLN A 317 -27.25 -19.13 -0.01
CA GLN A 317 -28.21 -19.06 -1.12
C GLN A 317 -29.63 -18.71 -0.64
N ALA A 318 -30.07 -19.30 0.47
CA ALA A 318 -31.39 -19.01 1.03
C ALA A 318 -31.50 -17.55 1.47
N GLN A 319 -30.51 -17.02 2.20
CA GLN A 319 -30.52 -15.62 2.63
C GLN A 319 -30.37 -14.64 1.46
N LEU A 320 -29.55 -14.96 0.46
CA LEU A 320 -29.38 -14.12 -0.71
C LEU A 320 -30.67 -14.00 -1.53
N SER A 321 -31.38 -15.11 -1.75
CA SER A 321 -32.68 -15.09 -2.46
C SER A 321 -33.71 -14.17 -1.78
N ARG A 322 -33.70 -14.10 -0.44
CA ARG A 322 -34.55 -13.19 0.35
C ARG A 322 -34.08 -11.74 0.28
N PHE A 323 -32.77 -11.52 0.18
CA PHE A 323 -32.17 -10.18 0.22
C PHE A 323 -32.16 -9.45 -1.14
N MET A 324 -32.01 -10.15 -2.26
CA MET A 324 -31.87 -9.54 -3.59
C MET A 324 -33.00 -8.56 -3.98
N PRO A 325 -34.30 -8.82 -3.67
CA PRO A 325 -35.36 -7.85 -3.95
C PRO A 325 -35.17 -6.53 -3.20
N VAL A 326 -34.78 -6.60 -1.92
CA VAL A 326 -34.51 -5.42 -1.08
C VAL A 326 -33.30 -4.65 -1.58
N PHE A 327 -32.27 -5.38 -2.04
CA PHE A 327 -31.08 -4.77 -2.65
C PHE A 327 -31.46 -3.97 -3.90
N TYR A 328 -32.21 -4.55 -4.84
CA TYR A 328 -32.61 -3.86 -6.07
C TYR A 328 -33.47 -2.61 -5.80
N GLU A 329 -34.35 -2.65 -4.80
CA GLU A 329 -35.18 -1.50 -4.43
C GLU A 329 -34.35 -0.34 -3.85
N LYS A 330 -33.37 -0.64 -3.01
CA LYS A 330 -32.61 0.38 -2.27
C LYS A 330 -31.35 0.87 -3.00
N PHE A 331 -30.81 0.12 -3.96
CA PHE A 331 -29.52 0.42 -4.60
C PHE A 331 -29.41 1.85 -5.14
N SER A 332 -30.44 2.34 -5.84
CA SER A 332 -30.43 3.69 -6.42
C SER A 332 -30.48 4.82 -5.39
N SER A 333 -30.81 4.52 -4.13
CA SER A 333 -30.84 5.48 -3.02
C SER A 333 -29.53 5.53 -2.21
N LEU A 334 -28.61 4.62 -2.48
CA LEU A 334 -27.30 4.54 -1.83
C LEU A 334 -26.32 5.58 -2.40
N ASP A 335 -25.31 5.94 -1.62
CA ASP A 335 -24.17 6.72 -2.07
C ASP A 335 -23.23 5.89 -2.95
N GLU A 336 -22.44 6.55 -3.80
CA GLU A 336 -21.56 5.90 -4.78
C GLU A 336 -20.58 4.91 -4.15
N ALA A 337 -19.98 5.26 -2.99
CA ALA A 337 -19.03 4.38 -2.31
C ALA A 337 -19.69 3.08 -1.86
N THR A 338 -20.86 3.16 -1.22
CA THR A 338 -21.58 1.95 -0.78
C THR A 338 -22.15 1.15 -1.95
N GLN A 339 -22.51 1.77 -3.08
CA GLN A 339 -22.90 1.07 -4.30
C GLN A 339 -21.75 0.20 -4.84
N LEU A 340 -20.55 0.77 -4.95
CA LEU A 340 -19.35 0.05 -5.39
C LEU A 340 -18.99 -1.09 -4.43
N ASP A 341 -19.01 -0.85 -3.12
CA ASP A 341 -18.72 -1.88 -2.14
C ASP A 341 -19.72 -3.04 -2.20
N CYS A 342 -21.01 -2.75 -2.39
CA CYS A 342 -22.03 -3.79 -2.56
C CYS A 342 -21.80 -4.60 -3.83
N LEU A 343 -21.49 -3.93 -4.95
CA LEU A 343 -21.22 -4.60 -6.23
C LEU A 343 -19.96 -5.47 -6.13
N ASN A 344 -18.89 -4.98 -5.51
CA ASN A 344 -17.69 -5.78 -5.25
C ASN A 344 -18.05 -7.07 -4.51
N VAL A 345 -18.71 -6.99 -3.36
CA VAL A 345 -19.07 -8.18 -2.57
C VAL A 345 -19.97 -9.14 -3.36
N LEU A 346 -20.93 -8.63 -4.13
CA LEU A 346 -21.83 -9.47 -4.94
C LEU A 346 -21.13 -10.16 -6.10
N LEU A 347 -20.22 -9.45 -6.78
CA LEU A 347 -19.56 -9.91 -8.00
C LEU A 347 -18.33 -10.75 -7.70
N SER A 348 -17.52 -10.40 -6.70
CA SER A 348 -16.31 -11.15 -6.31
C SER A 348 -16.61 -12.31 -5.35
N ASP A 349 -17.23 -12.02 -4.20
CA ASP A 349 -17.28 -12.98 -3.08
C ASP A 349 -18.48 -13.92 -3.16
N ILE A 350 -19.55 -13.45 -3.81
CA ILE A 350 -20.78 -14.22 -3.97
C ILE A 350 -20.94 -14.75 -5.39
N SER A 351 -20.27 -14.16 -6.38
CA SER A 351 -20.40 -14.51 -7.81
C SER A 351 -21.86 -14.52 -8.28
N GLN A 352 -22.67 -13.59 -7.77
CA GLN A 352 -24.08 -13.50 -8.09
C GLN A 352 -24.27 -12.86 -9.46
N THR A 353 -24.99 -13.53 -10.36
CA THR A 353 -25.43 -12.92 -11.62
C THR A 353 -26.54 -11.90 -11.35
N LEU A 354 -26.30 -10.65 -11.71
CA LEU A 354 -27.28 -9.57 -11.58
C LEU A 354 -28.36 -9.67 -12.67
N SER A 355 -29.57 -9.19 -12.36
CA SER A 355 -30.66 -9.14 -13.34
C SER A 355 -30.37 -8.14 -14.46
N LEU A 356 -30.56 -8.53 -15.72
CA LEU A 356 -30.41 -7.65 -16.88
C LEU A 356 -31.32 -6.40 -16.79
N ALA A 357 -32.52 -6.55 -16.23
CA ALA A 357 -33.46 -5.43 -16.06
C ALA A 357 -32.91 -4.38 -15.10
N PHE A 358 -32.23 -4.81 -14.03
CA PHE A 358 -31.57 -3.92 -13.08
C PHE A 358 -30.40 -3.19 -13.74
N ILE A 359 -29.55 -3.91 -14.48
CA ILE A 359 -28.39 -3.30 -15.16
C ILE A 359 -28.85 -2.26 -16.20
N ARG A 360 -29.86 -2.57 -17.01
CA ARG A 360 -30.46 -1.64 -17.97
C ARG A 360 -30.96 -0.36 -17.29
N GLN A 361 -31.68 -0.50 -16.18
CA GLN A 361 -32.21 0.64 -15.44
C GLN A 361 -31.09 1.53 -14.86
N GLN A 362 -30.00 0.95 -14.36
CA GLN A 362 -28.89 1.73 -13.81
C GLN A 362 -28.06 2.41 -14.89
N LEU A 363 -27.81 1.75 -16.04
CA LEU A 363 -27.06 2.36 -17.15
C LEU A 363 -27.84 3.49 -17.84
N GLN A 364 -29.18 3.40 -17.87
CA GLN A 364 -30.08 4.44 -18.38
C GLN A 364 -30.36 5.55 -17.35
N SER A 365 -30.01 5.34 -16.08
CA SER A 365 -30.16 6.34 -15.03
C SER A 365 -29.14 7.47 -15.21
N GLY A 366 -29.63 8.70 -15.29
CA GLY A 366 -28.78 9.90 -15.27
C GLY A 366 -28.09 10.17 -13.94
N THR A 367 -28.40 9.42 -12.87
CA THR A 367 -27.84 9.61 -11.52
C THR A 367 -26.78 8.57 -11.15
N CYS A 368 -26.50 7.59 -12.00
CA CYS A 368 -25.49 6.56 -11.76
C CYS A 368 -24.08 7.07 -12.13
N SER A 369 -23.10 6.87 -11.25
CA SER A 369 -21.72 7.32 -11.46
C SER A 369 -20.98 6.45 -12.50
N ASN A 370 -19.93 7.01 -13.12
CA ASN A 370 -19.14 6.31 -14.13
C ASN A 370 -18.41 5.08 -13.57
N SER A 371 -18.02 5.10 -12.30
CA SER A 371 -17.39 3.98 -11.59
C SER A 371 -18.33 2.77 -11.46
N VAL A 372 -19.58 3.02 -11.05
CA VAL A 372 -20.62 1.98 -10.91
C VAL A 372 -20.99 1.43 -12.29
N LYS A 373 -21.13 2.31 -13.30
CA LYS A 373 -21.37 1.90 -14.69
C LYS A 373 -20.26 1.00 -15.23
N ARG A 374 -18.99 1.32 -14.96
CA ARG A 374 -17.83 0.49 -15.34
C ARG A 374 -17.95 -0.93 -14.80
N GLN A 375 -18.19 -1.10 -13.50
CA GLN A 375 -18.33 -2.43 -12.89
C GLN A 375 -19.52 -3.23 -13.45
N LEU A 376 -20.64 -2.54 -13.74
CA LEU A 376 -21.81 -3.20 -14.35
C LEU A 376 -21.53 -3.64 -15.78
N ILE A 377 -20.82 -2.83 -16.59
CA ILE A 377 -20.45 -3.17 -17.97
C ILE A 377 -19.40 -4.29 -18.00
N GLU A 378 -18.42 -4.25 -17.11
CA GLU A 378 -17.44 -5.33 -16.92
C GLU A 378 -18.14 -6.64 -16.52
N HIS A 379 -19.10 -6.60 -15.60
CA HIS A 379 -19.90 -7.79 -15.28
C HIS A 379 -20.69 -8.30 -16.48
N LEU A 380 -21.28 -7.42 -17.30
CA LEU A 380 -21.98 -7.79 -18.52
C LEU A 380 -21.05 -8.49 -19.53
N SER A 381 -19.82 -7.99 -19.72
CA SER A 381 -18.87 -8.57 -20.68
C SER A 381 -18.45 -9.98 -20.29
N HIS A 382 -18.31 -10.25 -18.98
CA HIS A 382 -18.01 -11.59 -18.46
C HIS A 382 -19.21 -12.54 -18.42
N THR A 383 -20.44 -12.03 -18.53
CA THR A 383 -21.64 -12.86 -18.48
C THR A 383 -21.95 -13.49 -19.85
N LEU A 384 -21.79 -14.81 -19.98
CA LEU A 384 -22.00 -15.57 -21.22
C LEU A 384 -23.47 -15.71 -21.66
N ALA A 385 -24.42 -15.10 -20.96
CA ALA A 385 -25.83 -15.19 -21.31
C ALA A 385 -26.10 -14.44 -22.64
N PRO A 386 -26.83 -15.05 -23.60
CA PRO A 386 -27.04 -14.45 -24.93
C PRO A 386 -27.77 -13.10 -24.87
N SER A 387 -28.65 -12.91 -23.88
CA SER A 387 -29.34 -11.63 -23.64
C SER A 387 -28.39 -10.53 -23.14
N SER A 388 -27.37 -10.88 -22.36
CA SER A 388 -26.38 -9.93 -21.83
C SER A 388 -25.40 -9.51 -22.93
N GLN A 389 -24.95 -10.49 -23.73
CA GLN A 389 -24.12 -10.23 -24.92
C GLN A 389 -24.87 -9.42 -25.98
N GLY A 390 -26.17 -9.69 -26.18
CA GLY A 390 -27.04 -8.88 -27.04
C GLY A 390 -27.15 -7.43 -26.57
N TYR A 391 -27.27 -7.20 -25.25
CA TYR A 391 -27.31 -5.84 -24.70
C TYR A 391 -25.96 -5.11 -24.75
N LEU A 392 -24.84 -5.81 -24.53
CA LEU A 392 -23.51 -5.24 -24.75
C LEU A 392 -23.34 -4.82 -26.22
N LYS A 393 -23.86 -5.63 -27.16
CA LYS A 393 -23.88 -5.29 -28.58
C LYS A 393 -24.75 -4.07 -28.88
N GLU A 394 -25.94 -3.95 -28.29
CA GLU A 394 -26.78 -2.75 -28.39
C GLU A 394 -26.01 -1.49 -27.94
N LEU A 395 -25.23 -1.58 -26.85
CA LEU A 395 -24.41 -0.45 -26.35
C LEU A 395 -23.29 -0.03 -27.31
N ILE A 396 -22.78 -0.94 -28.15
CA ILE A 396 -21.68 -0.70 -29.10
C ILE A 396 -22.20 -0.28 -30.49
N VAL A 397 -23.34 -0.82 -30.92
CA VAL A 397 -23.84 -0.71 -32.30
C VAL A 397 -24.80 0.46 -32.51
N ASP A 398 -25.57 0.91 -31.50
CA ASP A 398 -26.56 2.00 -31.66
C ASP A 398 -25.94 3.42 -31.65
N LEU A 399 -24.99 3.65 -32.56
CA LEU A 399 -24.88 4.97 -33.22
C LEU A 399 -26.10 5.11 -34.17
N PRO A 400 -26.96 6.14 -34.12
CA PRO A 400 -27.32 7.12 -33.11
C PRO A 400 -28.86 7.12 -32.85
N ALA A 401 -29.34 6.67 -31.69
CA ALA A 401 -30.79 6.81 -31.37
C ALA A 401 -31.10 7.19 -29.92
N ILE A 402 -30.12 7.16 -29.01
CA ILE A 402 -30.37 7.39 -27.57
C ILE A 402 -29.87 8.77 -27.10
N ILE A 403 -29.19 9.54 -27.97
CA ILE A 403 -28.68 10.88 -27.62
C ILE A 403 -29.33 11.98 -28.48
N THR A 404 -30.66 12.02 -28.51
CA THR A 404 -31.42 13.22 -28.92
C THR A 404 -32.72 13.33 -28.13
N THR A 405 -32.62 13.51 -26.82
CA THR A 405 -33.67 14.29 -26.12
C THR A 405 -33.32 15.75 -26.24
N ASN A 406 -33.87 16.43 -27.25
CA ASN A 406 -34.42 17.79 -27.18
C ASN A 406 -35.05 18.20 -28.53
N GLN A 407 -36.33 18.60 -28.48
CA GLN A 407 -37.15 19.29 -29.51
C GLN A 407 -37.57 18.37 -30.68
N THR A 408 -38.80 18.26 -31.19
CA THR A 408 -40.08 19.01 -31.24
C THR A 408 -41.03 18.00 -31.94
N GLU A 409 -42.25 17.66 -31.52
CA GLU A 409 -43.52 18.32 -31.82
C GLU A 409 -44.63 17.35 -31.36
N ARG A 410 -45.63 17.86 -30.62
CA ARG A 410 -46.84 17.11 -30.30
C ARG A 410 -47.84 17.31 -31.43
N GLU A 411 -48.01 16.30 -32.27
CA GLU A 411 -49.22 16.19 -33.09
C GLU A 411 -50.24 15.29 -32.38
N THR A 412 -51.42 15.88 -32.22
CA THR A 412 -52.65 15.32 -31.67
C THR A 412 -53.26 14.28 -32.62
N ALA A 413 -53.63 13.10 -32.11
CA ALA A 413 -54.63 12.25 -32.76
C ALA A 413 -55.52 11.56 -31.70
N THR A 414 -56.76 12.03 -31.65
CA THR A 414 -57.95 11.49 -30.97
C THR A 414 -58.51 10.27 -31.71
N THR A 415 -58.88 9.21 -31.00
CA THR A 415 -60.08 8.34 -31.27
C THR A 415 -60.18 7.29 -30.15
N GLU A 416 -61.13 7.47 -29.22
CA GLU A 416 -62.44 6.80 -29.13
C GLU A 416 -62.43 5.39 -28.50
N LEU A 417 -62.95 5.34 -27.27
CA LEU A 417 -63.49 4.17 -26.57
C LEU A 417 -64.75 3.63 -27.29
N PRO A 418 -65.17 2.39 -27.00
CA PRO A 418 -66.34 2.31 -26.11
C PRO A 418 -66.30 1.18 -25.06
N HIS A 419 -66.94 1.52 -23.94
CA HIS A 419 -67.26 0.71 -22.76
C HIS A 419 -68.24 -0.43 -23.04
N ARG A 420 -68.19 -1.46 -22.17
CA ARG A 420 -69.40 -2.17 -21.71
C ARG A 420 -69.20 -2.77 -20.32
N GLU A 421 -69.99 -2.29 -19.36
CA GLU A 421 -70.25 -2.90 -18.05
C GLU A 421 -71.58 -3.69 -18.14
N LEU A 422 -71.68 -4.84 -17.44
CA LEU A 422 -72.61 -5.10 -16.31
C LEU A 422 -72.89 -6.60 -16.06
N ASP A 423 -72.97 -6.89 -14.76
CA ASP A 423 -73.69 -7.96 -14.04
C ASP A 423 -73.02 -9.33 -13.72
N GLY A 424 -72.85 -9.57 -12.39
CA GLY A 424 -72.52 -10.87 -11.75
C GLY A 424 -73.76 -11.71 -11.41
N PRO A 425 -73.80 -12.62 -10.39
CA PRO A 425 -72.77 -12.99 -9.40
C PRO A 425 -72.63 -14.53 -9.09
N ASN A 426 -71.67 -14.83 -8.20
CA ASN A 426 -71.59 -15.92 -7.20
C ASN A 426 -71.21 -17.39 -7.54
N ASP A 427 -70.06 -17.74 -6.93
CA ASP A 427 -69.77 -18.86 -6.01
C ASP A 427 -69.14 -20.18 -6.50
N ASP A 428 -67.90 -20.33 -6.02
CA ASP A 428 -67.23 -21.47 -5.40
C ASP A 428 -66.61 -22.63 -6.21
N ALA A 429 -65.26 -22.56 -6.18
CA ALA A 429 -64.32 -23.60 -5.73
C ALA A 429 -63.51 -24.41 -6.76
N SER A 430 -62.23 -24.03 -6.82
CA SER A 430 -61.00 -24.85 -6.92
C SER A 430 -60.52 -25.35 -8.29
N ALA A 431 -59.48 -24.68 -8.81
CA ALA A 431 -58.18 -25.31 -9.08
C ALA A 431 -57.13 -24.22 -9.40
N THR A 432 -56.20 -24.07 -8.48
CA THR A 432 -55.13 -23.07 -8.41
C THR A 432 -54.05 -23.34 -9.45
N GLN A 433 -53.84 -22.41 -10.40
CA GLN A 433 -52.54 -22.19 -11.04
C GLN A 433 -51.91 -20.93 -10.41
N PRO A 434 -50.60 -20.92 -10.11
CA PRO A 434 -49.97 -19.80 -9.44
C PRO A 434 -49.77 -18.64 -10.43
N PRO A 435 -49.99 -17.37 -10.03
CA PRO A 435 -49.63 -16.25 -10.87
C PRO A 435 -48.12 -16.01 -10.80
N ILE A 436 -47.51 -15.88 -11.97
CA ILE A 436 -46.16 -15.36 -12.18
C ILE A 436 -46.19 -13.89 -11.75
N THR A 437 -45.69 -13.56 -10.57
CA THR A 437 -45.54 -12.17 -10.13
C THR A 437 -44.33 -11.55 -10.81
N SER A 438 -44.59 -10.54 -11.65
CA SER A 438 -43.58 -9.81 -12.39
C SER A 438 -42.80 -8.88 -11.46
N THR A 439 -41.46 -8.94 -11.53
CA THR A 439 -40.52 -8.02 -10.89
C THR A 439 -40.71 -6.55 -11.30
N LEU A 440 -41.54 -6.28 -12.31
CA LEU A 440 -41.87 -4.94 -12.81
C LEU A 440 -42.83 -4.17 -11.90
N ASP A 441 -43.72 -4.86 -11.18
CA ASP A 441 -44.75 -4.19 -10.36
C ASP A 441 -44.18 -3.64 -9.03
N SER A 442 -43.16 -4.30 -8.48
CA SER A 442 -42.44 -3.81 -7.29
C SER A 442 -41.62 -2.55 -7.55
N LEU A 443 -41.30 -2.24 -8.81
CA LEU A 443 -40.43 -1.11 -9.19
C LEU A 443 -41.20 0.19 -9.47
N ARG A 444 -42.53 0.15 -9.65
CA ARG A 444 -43.31 1.35 -10.03
C ARG A 444 -43.72 2.25 -8.86
N GLN A 445 -43.61 1.81 -7.61
CA GLN A 445 -44.17 2.54 -6.47
C GLN A 445 -43.23 3.57 -5.81
N SER A 446 -41.94 3.63 -6.15
CA SER A 446 -40.96 4.48 -5.44
C SER A 446 -40.70 5.87 -6.07
N ALA A 447 -41.28 6.19 -7.24
CA ALA A 447 -40.97 7.41 -8.01
C ALA A 447 -41.58 8.73 -7.48
N ARG A 448 -41.98 8.83 -6.20
CA ARG A 448 -42.55 10.06 -5.61
C ARG A 448 -41.92 10.41 -4.25
N SER A 449 -40.68 10.88 -4.25
CA SER A 449 -40.14 11.65 -3.14
C SER A 449 -39.33 12.85 -3.66
N LYS A 450 -39.76 14.06 -3.28
CA LYS A 450 -39.10 15.33 -3.62
C LYS A 450 -37.70 15.40 -2.98
N PRO A 451 -36.67 15.93 -3.68
CA PRO A 451 -35.35 16.11 -3.09
C PRO A 451 -35.32 17.35 -2.18
N SER A 452 -34.78 17.16 -0.97
CA SER A 452 -34.44 18.23 -0.03
C SER A 452 -32.99 18.67 -0.27
N VAL A 453 -32.78 19.97 -0.49
CA VAL A 453 -31.47 20.57 -0.79
C VAL A 453 -30.73 20.87 0.51
N ARG A 454 -29.57 20.23 0.72
CA ARG A 454 -28.47 20.77 1.54
C ARG A 454 -27.15 20.54 0.81
N HIS A 455 -26.53 21.64 0.39
CA HIS A 455 -25.23 21.67 -0.28
C HIS A 455 -24.09 21.43 0.72
N ALA A 456 -23.37 20.32 0.58
CA ALA A 456 -22.00 20.20 1.05
C ALA A 456 -21.06 20.26 -0.16
N ARG A 457 -20.25 21.33 -0.23
CA ARG A 457 -19.21 21.50 -1.25
C ARG A 457 -18.01 20.64 -0.88
N THR A 458 -17.94 19.42 -1.41
CA THR A 458 -16.69 18.67 -1.56
C THR A 458 -16.07 19.00 -2.91
N LYS A 459 -14.76 19.30 -2.93
CA LYS A 459 -13.95 19.49 -4.14
C LYS A 459 -14.15 18.28 -5.05
N ARG A 460 -14.89 18.44 -6.14
CA ARG A 460 -15.00 17.46 -7.20
C ARG A 460 -13.68 17.50 -7.98
N VAL A 461 -12.89 16.44 -7.84
CA VAL A 461 -11.91 16.06 -8.86
C VAL A 461 -12.68 15.95 -10.18
N ALA A 462 -12.15 16.53 -11.25
CA ALA A 462 -12.78 16.47 -12.56
C ALA A 462 -12.74 15.02 -13.06
N ILE A 463 -13.79 14.26 -12.74
CA ILE A 463 -13.99 12.92 -13.29
C ILE A 463 -14.40 13.13 -14.74
N GLU A 464 -13.55 12.65 -15.65
CA GLU A 464 -13.78 12.66 -17.09
C GLU A 464 -15.17 12.10 -17.41
N SER A 465 -15.87 12.76 -18.33
CA SER A 465 -17.16 12.32 -18.85
C SER A 465 -16.97 11.13 -19.79
N LEU A 466 -16.62 9.96 -19.24
CA LEU A 466 -16.61 8.72 -20.00
C LEU A 466 -18.05 8.35 -20.37
N SER A 467 -18.31 8.19 -21.66
CA SER A 467 -19.59 7.68 -22.16
C SER A 467 -19.70 6.18 -21.85
N ASN A 468 -20.93 5.67 -21.73
CA ASN A 468 -21.15 4.22 -21.63
C ASN A 468 -20.55 3.47 -22.83
N LEU A 469 -20.43 4.13 -23.99
CA LEU A 469 -19.84 3.60 -25.22
C LEU A 469 -18.32 3.39 -25.07
N ALA A 470 -17.58 4.37 -24.53
CA ALA A 470 -16.13 4.21 -24.30
C ALA A 470 -15.82 2.99 -23.42
N LEU A 471 -16.58 2.81 -22.34
CA LEU A 471 -16.44 1.65 -21.45
C LEU A 471 -16.85 0.34 -22.14
N ALA A 472 -17.93 0.34 -22.92
CA ALA A 472 -18.33 -0.85 -23.66
C ALA A 472 -17.30 -1.27 -24.71
N ILE A 473 -16.61 -0.32 -25.34
CA ILE A 473 -15.52 -0.58 -26.30
C ILE A 473 -14.29 -1.15 -25.59
N GLU A 474 -13.85 -0.55 -24.48
CA GLU A 474 -12.68 -1.00 -23.70
C GLU A 474 -12.80 -2.47 -23.26
N TYR A 475 -14.01 -2.87 -22.83
CA TYR A 475 -14.29 -4.22 -22.33
C TYR A 475 -14.89 -5.18 -23.39
N CYS A 476 -14.96 -4.76 -24.66
CA CYS A 476 -15.46 -5.61 -25.74
C CYS A 476 -14.49 -6.78 -25.98
N GLN A 477 -15.00 -8.02 -25.97
CA GLN A 477 -14.20 -9.22 -26.20
C GLN A 477 -14.22 -9.71 -27.66
N ASP A 478 -15.12 -9.16 -28.49
CA ASP A 478 -15.29 -9.60 -29.86
C ASP A 478 -14.42 -8.78 -30.82
N LYS A 479 -13.43 -9.45 -31.41
CA LYS A 479 -12.48 -8.84 -32.35
C LYS A 479 -13.16 -8.32 -33.62
N GLN A 480 -14.24 -8.95 -34.08
CA GLN A 480 -14.91 -8.54 -35.31
C GLN A 480 -15.62 -7.21 -35.12
N TYR A 481 -16.25 -6.99 -33.96
CA TYR A 481 -16.91 -5.71 -33.66
C TYR A 481 -15.90 -4.57 -33.49
N LEU A 482 -14.74 -4.83 -32.90
CA LEU A 482 -13.67 -3.83 -32.82
C LEU A 482 -13.17 -3.43 -34.22
N MET A 483 -13.02 -4.39 -35.14
CA MET A 483 -12.67 -4.09 -36.53
C MET A 483 -13.78 -3.32 -37.27
N GLU A 484 -15.05 -3.65 -37.04
CA GLU A 484 -16.19 -2.92 -37.64
C GLU A 484 -16.25 -1.45 -37.22
N LEU A 485 -15.88 -1.14 -35.96
CA LEU A 485 -15.82 0.24 -35.44
C LEU A 485 -14.74 1.09 -36.13
N CYS A 486 -13.77 0.46 -36.80
CA CYS A 486 -12.70 1.15 -37.49
C CYS A 486 -13.05 1.55 -38.93
N SER A 487 -14.29 1.33 -39.35
CA SER A 487 -14.81 1.89 -40.61
C SER A 487 -14.92 3.41 -40.54
N ILE A 488 -14.63 4.09 -41.66
CA ILE A 488 -14.57 5.56 -41.76
C ILE A 488 -15.87 6.21 -41.22
N GLU A 489 -17.03 5.65 -41.57
CA GLU A 489 -18.35 6.17 -41.16
C GLU A 489 -18.59 6.10 -39.64
N LYS A 490 -18.03 5.11 -38.95
CA LYS A 490 -18.18 4.95 -37.50
C LYS A 490 -17.14 5.75 -36.73
N LEU A 491 -15.89 5.79 -37.23
CA LEU A 491 -14.81 6.57 -36.62
C LEU A 491 -15.14 8.07 -36.53
N THR A 492 -15.79 8.65 -37.54
CA THR A 492 -16.16 10.08 -37.54
C THR A 492 -17.17 10.46 -36.46
N ASN A 493 -17.88 9.48 -35.92
CA ASN A 493 -18.91 9.70 -34.91
C ASN A 493 -18.40 9.43 -33.47
N LEU A 494 -17.15 8.95 -33.32
CA LEU A 494 -16.55 8.72 -32.01
C LEU A 494 -15.97 10.01 -31.46
N SER A 495 -16.18 10.25 -30.16
CA SER A 495 -15.44 11.25 -29.39
C SER A 495 -13.99 10.80 -29.13
N ASN A 496 -13.12 11.75 -28.78
CA ASN A 496 -11.71 11.45 -28.48
C ASN A 496 -11.53 10.37 -27.38
N ALA A 497 -12.40 10.35 -26.37
CA ALA A 497 -12.35 9.35 -25.31
C ALA A 497 -12.77 7.94 -25.79
N GLU A 498 -13.75 7.86 -26.68
CA GLU A 498 -14.20 6.60 -27.28
C GLU A 498 -13.16 6.06 -28.26
N PHE A 499 -12.50 6.95 -29.02
CA PHE A 499 -11.40 6.58 -29.91
C PHE A 499 -10.18 6.08 -29.13
N HIS A 500 -9.82 6.74 -28.03
CA HIS A 500 -8.73 6.27 -27.14
C HIS A 500 -9.03 4.88 -26.56
N ALA A 501 -10.27 4.65 -26.10
CA ALA A 501 -10.71 3.32 -25.64
C ALA A 501 -10.64 2.26 -26.75
N LEU A 502 -10.97 2.62 -27.99
CA LEU A 502 -10.84 1.74 -29.15
C LEU A 502 -9.38 1.34 -29.41
N VAL A 503 -8.45 2.30 -29.41
CA VAL A 503 -7.01 2.02 -29.61
C VAL A 503 -6.46 1.10 -28.51
N ILE A 504 -6.86 1.32 -27.25
CA ILE A 504 -6.50 0.42 -26.14
C ILE A 504 -7.07 -0.98 -26.37
N ALA A 505 -8.34 -1.10 -26.75
CA ALA A 505 -8.98 -2.39 -27.00
C ALA A 505 -8.31 -3.15 -28.17
N LEU A 506 -8.01 -2.47 -29.28
CA LEU A 506 -7.32 -3.04 -30.44
C LEU A 506 -5.95 -3.61 -30.04
N ARG A 507 -5.18 -2.85 -29.25
CA ARG A 507 -3.90 -3.29 -28.69
C ARG A 507 -4.08 -4.53 -27.79
N CYS A 508 -5.00 -4.48 -26.82
CA CYS A 508 -5.24 -5.59 -25.88
C CYS A 508 -5.62 -6.89 -26.60
N HIS A 509 -6.30 -6.78 -27.75
CA HIS A 509 -6.69 -7.93 -28.58
C HIS A 509 -5.66 -8.35 -29.63
N HIS A 510 -4.50 -7.69 -29.66
CA HIS A 510 -3.41 -7.90 -30.63
C HIS A 510 -3.86 -7.84 -32.09
N ILE A 511 -4.73 -6.87 -32.42
CA ILE A 511 -5.12 -6.61 -33.81
C ILE A 511 -4.01 -5.76 -34.45
N ASN A 512 -3.49 -6.15 -35.62
CA ASN A 512 -2.40 -5.41 -36.26
C ASN A 512 -2.91 -4.09 -36.83
N LEU A 513 -2.07 -3.05 -36.81
CA LEU A 513 -2.40 -1.76 -37.43
C LEU A 513 -2.77 -1.93 -38.90
N THR A 514 -2.07 -2.80 -39.64
CA THR A 514 -2.32 -3.08 -41.07
C THR A 514 -3.74 -3.57 -41.38
N ASP A 515 -4.41 -4.20 -40.41
CA ASP A 515 -5.76 -4.75 -40.59
C ASP A 515 -6.85 -3.68 -40.43
N VAL A 516 -6.46 -2.50 -39.92
CA VAL A 516 -7.34 -1.43 -39.45
C VAL A 516 -7.02 -0.07 -40.08
N GLU A 517 -5.82 0.04 -40.67
CA GLU A 517 -5.26 1.29 -41.16
C GLU A 517 -6.12 1.92 -42.26
N THR A 518 -6.63 3.12 -41.97
CA THR A 518 -7.20 4.04 -42.94
C THR A 518 -6.54 5.40 -42.79
N PRO A 519 -6.50 6.25 -43.83
CA PRO A 519 -5.88 7.57 -43.72
C PRO A 519 -6.52 8.44 -42.63
N TYR A 520 -7.83 8.29 -42.41
CA TYR A 520 -8.53 8.96 -41.32
C TYR A 520 -8.12 8.41 -39.95
N PHE A 521 -8.04 7.09 -39.80
CA PHE A 521 -7.58 6.45 -38.56
C PHE A 521 -6.17 6.88 -38.17
N ASN A 522 -5.23 6.91 -39.13
CA ASN A 522 -3.85 7.35 -38.88
C ASN A 522 -3.77 8.79 -38.37
N GLN A 523 -4.56 9.71 -38.96
CA GLN A 523 -4.61 11.09 -38.50
C GLN A 523 -5.17 11.18 -37.06
N SER A 524 -6.23 10.44 -36.74
CA SER A 524 -6.80 10.41 -35.40
C SER A 524 -5.87 9.80 -34.35
N VAL A 525 -5.10 8.75 -34.71
CA VAL A 525 -4.05 8.19 -33.85
C VAL A 525 -2.93 9.21 -33.62
N LEU A 526 -2.50 9.92 -34.65
CA LEU A 526 -1.50 10.96 -34.52
C LEU A 526 -1.96 12.06 -33.56
N ASP A 527 -3.19 12.56 -33.73
CA ASP A 527 -3.78 13.58 -32.85
C ASP A 527 -3.90 13.08 -31.40
N LEU A 528 -4.14 11.78 -31.21
CA LEU A 528 -4.19 11.14 -29.89
C LEU A 528 -2.80 11.03 -29.23
N VAL A 529 -1.77 10.65 -29.99
CA VAL A 529 -0.38 10.49 -29.48
C VAL A 529 0.26 11.84 -29.19
N LEU A 530 -0.08 12.88 -29.95
CA LEU A 530 0.37 14.25 -29.72
C LEU A 530 -0.34 14.94 -28.54
N ASN A 531 -1.40 14.34 -27.99
CA ASN A 531 -2.12 14.88 -26.85
C ASN A 531 -1.38 14.59 -25.54
N ASP A 532 -1.07 15.63 -24.77
CA ASP A 532 -0.37 15.54 -23.48
C ASP A 532 -1.10 14.71 -22.41
N HIS A 533 -2.40 14.44 -22.59
CA HIS A 533 -3.21 13.65 -21.67
C HIS A 533 -3.37 12.17 -22.09
N CYS A 534 -2.62 11.70 -23.09
CA CYS A 534 -2.71 10.34 -23.56
C CYS A 534 -2.16 9.35 -22.51
N SER A 535 -3.04 8.51 -21.95
CA SER A 535 -2.63 7.41 -21.08
C SER A 535 -2.21 6.17 -21.87
N ASN A 536 -1.27 5.40 -21.32
CA ASN A 536 -0.65 4.22 -21.94
C ASN A 536 0.20 4.50 -23.20
N LEU A 537 0.78 5.71 -23.29
CA LEU A 537 1.53 6.18 -24.46
C LEU A 537 2.64 5.22 -24.91
N GLU A 538 3.47 4.73 -24.00
CA GLU A 538 4.56 3.77 -24.29
C GLU A 538 4.03 2.54 -25.03
N SER A 539 2.95 1.96 -24.53
CA SER A 539 2.40 0.75 -25.10
C SER A 539 1.63 0.96 -26.41
N ILE A 540 1.08 2.16 -26.61
CA ILE A 540 0.46 2.54 -27.89
C ILE A 540 1.56 2.70 -28.96
N ILE A 541 2.65 3.38 -28.64
CA ILE A 541 3.79 3.56 -29.55
C ILE A 541 4.40 2.22 -29.94
N ASP A 542 4.56 1.30 -28.99
CA ASP A 542 5.04 -0.05 -29.26
C ASP A 542 4.10 -0.85 -30.19
N TRP A 543 2.79 -0.63 -30.09
CA TRP A 543 1.81 -1.26 -30.99
C TRP A 543 1.82 -0.66 -32.40
N LEU A 544 2.04 0.65 -32.53
CA LEU A 544 2.15 1.33 -33.83
C LEU A 544 3.40 0.91 -34.59
N GLY A 545 4.50 0.64 -33.86
CA GLY A 545 5.73 0.09 -34.40
C GLY A 545 6.56 1.07 -35.24
N THR A 546 7.72 0.59 -35.69
CA THR A 546 8.77 1.42 -36.32
C THR A 546 8.31 2.09 -37.62
N LEU A 547 7.58 1.37 -38.47
CA LEU A 547 7.15 1.85 -39.79
C LEU A 547 6.23 3.08 -39.69
N TRP A 548 5.31 3.09 -38.73
CA TRP A 548 4.39 4.21 -38.53
C TRP A 548 5.12 5.43 -37.94
N ILE A 549 6.05 5.20 -37.01
CA ILE A 549 6.88 6.24 -36.39
C ILE A 549 7.75 6.92 -37.44
N ASP A 550 8.38 6.16 -38.35
CA ASP A 550 9.19 6.72 -39.43
C ASP A 550 8.38 7.59 -40.38
N GLN A 551 7.13 7.21 -40.68
CA GLN A 551 6.23 7.98 -41.54
C GLN A 551 5.83 9.34 -40.91
N HIS A 552 5.69 9.40 -39.58
CA HIS A 552 5.24 10.60 -38.86
C HIS A 552 6.36 11.31 -38.09
N ARG A 553 7.62 10.94 -38.33
CA ARG A 553 8.80 11.36 -37.53
C ARG A 553 8.91 12.87 -37.34
N LEU A 554 8.66 13.67 -38.38
CA LEU A 554 8.74 15.13 -38.31
C LEU A 554 7.71 15.75 -37.36
N GLN A 555 6.50 15.20 -37.31
CA GLN A 555 5.43 15.70 -36.45
C GLN A 555 5.64 15.25 -34.99
N LEU A 556 6.16 14.04 -34.79
CA LEU A 556 6.47 13.49 -33.47
C LEU A 556 7.64 14.23 -32.79
N ILE A 557 8.71 14.54 -33.54
CA ILE A 557 9.87 15.29 -33.02
C ILE A 557 9.52 16.76 -32.72
N ALA A 558 8.61 17.36 -33.49
CA ALA A 558 8.16 18.73 -33.25
C ALA A 558 7.32 18.89 -31.97
N SER A 559 6.91 17.78 -31.34
CA SER A 559 6.14 17.81 -30.09
C SER A 559 7.02 18.19 -28.89
N GLU A 560 6.51 19.09 -28.06
CA GLU A 560 7.13 19.47 -26.77
C GLU A 560 6.85 18.45 -25.65
N SER A 561 6.08 17.39 -25.94
CA SER A 561 5.67 16.42 -24.92
C SER A 561 6.83 15.51 -24.50
N LEU A 562 7.34 15.71 -23.27
CA LEU A 562 8.47 14.95 -22.72
C LEU A 562 8.18 13.45 -22.65
N ALA A 563 6.96 13.05 -22.31
CA ALA A 563 6.58 11.63 -22.22
C ALA A 563 6.67 10.94 -23.58
N LEU A 564 6.24 11.63 -24.65
CA LEU A 564 6.38 11.16 -26.02
C LEU A 564 7.85 11.05 -26.41
N GLN A 565 8.63 12.09 -26.14
CA GLN A 565 10.07 12.11 -26.46
C GLN A 565 10.81 10.93 -25.81
N VAL A 566 10.55 10.62 -24.52
CA VAL A 566 11.13 9.46 -23.83
C VAL A 566 10.82 8.15 -24.56
N CYS A 567 9.58 7.96 -25.00
CA CYS A 567 9.17 6.75 -25.71
C CYS A 567 9.84 6.64 -27.09
N LEU A 568 9.98 7.77 -27.79
CA LEU A 568 10.60 7.84 -29.12
C LEU A 568 12.09 7.53 -29.10
N VAL A 569 12.82 7.77 -28.00
CA VAL A 569 14.26 7.48 -27.90
C VAL A 569 14.59 6.01 -28.24
N ARG A 570 13.69 5.07 -27.92
CA ARG A 570 13.86 3.64 -28.24
C ARG A 570 13.90 3.34 -29.75
N TYR A 571 13.40 4.27 -30.56
CA TYR A 571 13.33 4.16 -32.01
C TYR A 571 14.44 4.96 -32.70
N THR A 572 15.22 5.74 -31.94
CA THR A 572 16.40 6.43 -32.46
C THR A 572 17.55 5.42 -32.64
N THR A 573 18.09 5.37 -33.86
CA THR A 573 19.19 4.47 -34.24
C THR A 573 20.51 5.21 -34.46
N ASP A 574 20.51 6.54 -34.52
CA ASP A 574 21.71 7.36 -34.67
C ASP A 574 22.44 7.51 -33.33
N GLU A 575 23.66 7.00 -33.28
CA GLU A 575 24.53 7.06 -32.10
C GLU A 575 24.87 8.49 -31.68
N THR A 576 25.07 9.40 -32.64
CA THR A 576 25.44 10.80 -32.36
C THR A 576 24.27 11.57 -31.73
N GLU A 577 23.05 11.28 -32.18
CA GLU A 577 21.81 11.82 -31.62
C GLU A 577 21.61 11.30 -30.19
N LEU A 578 21.80 9.99 -29.97
CA LEU A 578 21.69 9.37 -28.65
C LEU A 578 22.72 9.91 -27.64
N LEU A 579 23.98 10.13 -28.06
CA LEU A 579 25.00 10.74 -27.22
C LEU A 579 24.66 12.21 -26.88
N GLY A 580 24.03 12.93 -27.80
CA GLY A 580 23.48 14.28 -27.53
C GLY A 580 22.39 14.26 -26.47
N LEU A 581 21.51 13.25 -26.48
CA LEU A 581 20.41 13.08 -25.52
C LEU A 581 20.87 12.78 -24.09
N LEU A 582 22.09 12.27 -23.89
CA LEU A 582 22.67 12.09 -22.55
C LEU A 582 22.88 13.42 -21.80
N LYS A 583 23.00 14.55 -22.52
CA LYS A 583 23.15 15.89 -21.94
C LYS A 583 21.81 16.62 -21.76
N HIS A 584 20.69 15.94 -22.04
CA HIS A 584 19.36 16.54 -21.95
C HIS A 584 19.02 16.86 -20.47
N PRO A 585 18.35 17.98 -20.13
CA PRO A 585 18.05 18.34 -18.74
C PRO A 585 17.11 17.37 -18.01
N TYR A 586 16.38 16.54 -18.76
CA TYR A 586 15.41 15.58 -18.20
C TYR A 586 16.00 14.17 -18.08
N ILE A 587 16.08 13.65 -16.85
CA ILE A 587 16.69 12.36 -16.51
C ILE A 587 16.05 11.17 -17.25
N GLY A 588 14.74 11.19 -17.50
CA GLY A 588 14.05 10.07 -18.16
C GLY A 588 14.52 9.88 -19.61
N ILE A 589 14.86 10.98 -20.30
CA ILE A 589 15.43 10.94 -21.66
C ILE A 589 16.86 10.43 -21.61
N GLN A 590 17.67 10.88 -20.64
CA GLN A 590 19.04 10.39 -20.46
C GLN A 590 19.06 8.87 -20.22
N ILE A 591 18.20 8.36 -19.33
CA ILE A 591 18.09 6.92 -19.04
C ILE A 591 17.63 6.14 -20.27
N ALA A 592 16.65 6.65 -21.01
CA ALA A 592 16.17 6.01 -22.23
C ALA A 592 17.26 5.95 -23.31
N ALA A 593 18.02 7.04 -23.50
CA ALA A 593 19.13 7.11 -24.45
C ALA A 593 20.24 6.13 -24.09
N LEU A 594 20.59 6.03 -22.80
CA LEU A 594 21.59 5.09 -22.32
C LEU A 594 21.18 3.62 -22.54
N LYS A 595 19.91 3.28 -22.28
CA LYS A 595 19.38 1.95 -22.57
C LYS A 595 19.46 1.63 -24.06
N GLN A 596 19.13 2.59 -24.91
CA GLN A 596 19.18 2.42 -26.35
C GLN A 596 20.62 2.27 -26.87
N LEU A 597 21.57 3.09 -26.40
CA LEU A 597 23.00 2.98 -26.73
C LEU A 597 23.58 1.60 -26.35
N LYS A 598 23.14 1.07 -25.21
CA LYS A 598 23.51 -0.28 -24.79
C LYS A 598 22.93 -1.36 -25.72
N GLN A 599 21.70 -1.19 -26.19
CA GLN A 599 21.02 -2.16 -27.07
C GLN A 599 21.53 -2.12 -28.51
N SER A 600 21.89 -0.94 -29.02
CA SER A 600 22.39 -0.75 -30.38
C SER A 600 23.79 -1.33 -30.60
N GLY A 601 24.57 -1.51 -29.52
CA GLY A 601 25.90 -2.14 -29.56
C GLY A 601 26.98 -1.29 -30.25
N GLY A 602 26.71 -0.01 -30.51
CA GLY A 602 27.64 0.92 -31.18
C GLY A 602 28.81 1.37 -30.30
N CYS A 603 28.56 1.61 -29.00
CA CYS A 603 29.59 2.05 -28.04
C CYS A 603 30.15 0.89 -27.21
N LEU A 604 31.43 0.96 -26.86
CA LEU A 604 32.02 0.03 -25.90
C LEU A 604 31.43 0.27 -24.50
N HIS A 605 31.16 -0.80 -23.76
CA HIS A 605 30.60 -0.70 -22.39
C HIS A 605 31.48 0.17 -21.46
N GLU A 606 32.81 0.15 -21.63
CA GLU A 606 33.75 0.94 -20.83
C GLU A 606 33.60 2.45 -21.07
N GLU A 607 33.32 2.85 -22.31
CA GLU A 607 33.08 4.24 -22.70
C GLU A 607 31.74 4.72 -22.13
N LEU A 608 30.69 3.88 -22.20
CA LEU A 608 29.38 4.19 -21.62
C LEU A 608 29.45 4.34 -20.09
N ILE A 609 30.20 3.48 -19.40
CA ILE A 609 30.43 3.62 -17.96
C ILE A 609 31.18 4.92 -17.68
N SER A 610 32.20 5.25 -18.48
CA SER A 610 32.95 6.51 -18.32
C SER A 610 32.06 7.74 -18.48
N LEU A 611 31.12 7.72 -19.43
CA LEU A 611 30.12 8.79 -19.61
C LEU A 611 29.15 8.88 -18.42
N ILE A 612 28.75 7.75 -17.84
CA ILE A 612 27.95 7.76 -16.61
C ILE A 612 28.73 8.40 -15.45
N LEU A 613 30.03 8.14 -15.35
CA LEU A 613 30.86 8.68 -14.26
C LEU A 613 30.99 10.21 -14.28
N GLU A 614 30.74 10.85 -15.43
CA GLU A 614 30.69 12.31 -15.57
C GLU A 614 29.41 12.92 -14.95
N GLU A 615 28.34 12.14 -14.79
CA GLU A 615 27.02 12.60 -14.34
C GLU A 615 26.55 11.78 -13.12
N PRO A 616 26.69 12.30 -11.88
CA PRO A 616 26.33 11.58 -10.64
C PRO A 616 24.91 11.04 -10.61
N VAL A 617 23.98 11.74 -11.27
CA VAL A 617 22.56 11.36 -11.38
C VAL A 617 22.37 10.02 -12.11
N LEU A 618 23.31 9.63 -12.98
CA LEU A 618 23.26 8.41 -13.76
C LEU A 618 23.95 7.21 -13.10
N TYR A 619 24.64 7.38 -11.96
CA TYR A 619 25.37 6.28 -11.30
C TYR A 619 24.54 5.01 -11.05
N PRO A 620 23.24 5.07 -10.69
CA PRO A 620 22.41 3.86 -10.56
C PRO A 620 22.33 3.03 -11.85
N GLN A 621 22.52 3.63 -13.02
CA GLN A 621 22.49 2.95 -14.32
C GLN A 621 23.75 2.11 -14.59
N ILE A 622 24.82 2.26 -13.79
CA ILE A 622 26.02 1.40 -13.87
C ILE A 622 25.64 -0.08 -13.60
N SER A 623 24.57 -0.31 -12.83
CA SER A 623 24.00 -1.66 -12.59
C SER A 623 23.57 -2.41 -13.86
N LEU A 624 23.40 -1.70 -14.98
CA LEU A 624 23.08 -2.31 -16.26
C LEU A 624 24.29 -3.02 -16.88
N PHE A 625 25.51 -2.82 -16.40
CA PHE A 625 26.73 -3.37 -17.01
C PHE A 625 27.28 -4.58 -16.23
N ASP A 626 28.13 -5.38 -16.88
CA ASP A 626 28.80 -6.50 -16.24
C ASP A 626 29.73 -6.01 -15.12
N ALA A 627 29.67 -6.68 -13.97
CA ALA A 627 30.43 -6.28 -12.78
C ALA A 627 31.94 -6.23 -13.02
N ASN A 628 32.51 -7.13 -13.84
CA ASN A 628 33.95 -7.11 -14.09
C ASN A 628 34.36 -5.87 -14.89
N THR A 629 33.57 -5.49 -15.89
CA THR A 629 33.80 -4.27 -16.67
C THR A 629 33.68 -3.03 -15.79
N VAL A 630 32.67 -2.97 -14.92
CA VAL A 630 32.48 -1.88 -13.96
C VAL A 630 33.68 -1.73 -13.03
N TYR A 631 34.10 -2.82 -12.37
CA TYR A 631 35.24 -2.74 -11.44
C TYR A 631 36.57 -2.38 -12.12
N ASN A 632 36.78 -2.79 -13.38
CA ASN A 632 37.98 -2.39 -14.11
C ASN A 632 38.01 -0.88 -14.39
N VAL A 633 36.92 -0.30 -14.89
CA VAL A 633 36.82 1.14 -15.15
C VAL A 633 36.95 1.94 -13.84
N LEU A 634 36.30 1.49 -12.77
CA LEU A 634 36.40 2.13 -11.46
C LEU A 634 37.83 2.04 -10.87
N ALA A 635 38.55 0.93 -11.09
CA ALA A 635 39.94 0.77 -10.64
C ALA A 635 40.92 1.69 -11.36
N GLU A 636 40.65 2.08 -12.60
CA GLU A 636 41.44 3.10 -13.29
C GLU A 636 41.09 4.50 -12.78
N LYS A 637 39.80 4.78 -12.58
CA LYS A 637 39.32 6.08 -12.11
C LYS A 637 39.71 6.39 -10.67
N ILE A 638 39.77 5.40 -9.78
CA ILE A 638 40.11 5.61 -8.37
C ILE A 638 41.52 6.18 -8.17
N GLN A 639 42.45 5.96 -9.10
CA GLN A 639 43.81 6.50 -9.02
C GLN A 639 43.87 8.01 -9.27
N GLY A 640 42.95 8.55 -10.06
CA GLY A 640 42.90 9.98 -10.41
C GLY A 640 41.78 10.75 -9.71
N SER A 641 40.67 10.09 -9.39
CA SER A 641 39.49 10.70 -8.76
C SER A 641 38.81 9.70 -7.82
N PRO A 642 39.41 9.45 -6.63
CA PRO A 642 38.91 8.44 -5.68
C PRO A 642 37.45 8.66 -5.28
N LEU A 643 37.08 9.90 -4.96
CA LEU A 643 35.71 10.29 -4.58
C LEU A 643 34.65 9.83 -5.60
N ILE A 644 34.87 10.16 -6.89
CA ILE A 644 33.95 9.81 -8.00
C ILE A 644 33.83 8.30 -8.13
N ALA A 645 34.97 7.60 -8.12
CA ALA A 645 35.00 6.16 -8.26
C ALA A 645 34.31 5.45 -7.10
N LEU A 646 34.52 5.90 -5.87
CA LEU A 646 33.91 5.31 -4.67
C LEU A 646 32.40 5.59 -4.59
N GLN A 647 31.95 6.81 -4.92
CA GLN A 647 30.52 7.13 -4.98
C GLN A 647 29.78 6.27 -6.01
N ALA A 648 30.36 6.14 -7.21
CA ALA A 648 29.80 5.28 -8.25
C ALA A 648 29.82 3.79 -7.85
N ALA A 649 30.88 3.33 -7.19
CA ALA A 649 30.99 1.95 -6.70
C ALA A 649 29.94 1.62 -5.62
N LEU A 650 29.68 2.55 -4.70
CA LEU A 650 28.63 2.41 -3.68
C LEU A 650 27.23 2.38 -4.32
N ALA A 651 26.94 3.27 -5.28
CA ALA A 651 25.68 3.27 -6.02
C ALA A 651 25.46 1.94 -6.79
N PHE A 652 26.52 1.37 -7.35
CA PHE A 652 26.51 0.07 -8.00
C PHE A 652 26.19 -1.08 -7.02
N LEU A 653 26.79 -1.09 -5.82
CA LEU A 653 26.49 -2.10 -4.80
C LEU A 653 25.06 -1.99 -4.26
N CYS A 654 24.57 -0.78 -4.00
CA CYS A 654 23.21 -0.56 -3.51
C CYS A 654 22.15 -1.11 -4.49
N THR A 655 22.37 -0.93 -5.79
CA THR A 655 21.45 -1.42 -6.83
C THR A 655 21.51 -2.93 -7.02
N GLN A 656 22.68 -3.56 -6.82
CA GLN A 656 22.80 -5.03 -6.83
C GLN A 656 22.13 -5.68 -5.60
N ASN A 657 22.29 -5.08 -4.41
CA ASN A 657 21.68 -5.62 -3.18
C ASN A 657 20.14 -5.54 -3.21
N MET A 658 19.55 -4.53 -3.86
CA MET A 658 18.10 -4.45 -4.06
C MET A 658 17.52 -5.44 -5.07
N GLN A 659 18.34 -6.10 -5.90
CA GLN A 659 17.87 -7.16 -6.80
C GLN A 659 17.83 -8.54 -6.12
N ILE A 660 18.37 -8.66 -4.90
CA ILE A 660 18.49 -9.91 -4.14
C ILE A 660 17.48 -9.97 -2.97
N THR A 661 16.81 -8.86 -2.66
CA THR A 661 15.65 -8.78 -1.75
C THR A 661 14.34 -8.72 -2.53
#